data_AF-A0A2D5I0D5-F1
#
_entry.id   AF-A0A2D5I0D5-F1
#
_cell.length_a   1.000
_cell.length_b   1.000
_cell.length_c   1.000
_cell.angle_alpha   90.00
_cell.angle_beta   90.00
_cell.angle_gamma   90.00
#
_symmetry.space_group_name_H-M   'P 1'
#
loop_
_entity.id
_entity.type
_entity.pdbx_description
1 polymer ?
#
loop_
_entity_poly.entity_id
_entity_poly.type
_entity_poly.pdbx_seq_one_letter_code
_entity_poly.pdbx_strand_id
1 'polypeptide(L)'
;MKKHLSLIAPLALAAYPISAQITFIEITDDTNSGISSEMTFTHAIDFGASGTANVNGVIFANDVNIAADGRDNAGNRTYGPNNHPGNAPPAVTGGVESLFRDMRYNGPDPSYVELTGLTPGEWYDLRLYERAWDFMGSIRTYSVNYDIDADNSVEFSTTKINQNDSTLPDPGFASNASYALSYKYQAGPNGSIRVNIDLADDQDGTYHLYGITNAVNPDGGSSYLFSLDNNTFSSGDSQGSPVGSLAGSFGGNPDQSTFTLVAGQGDTDNEKFQVNDGRLELGDFDFSGNNSIDGQKFTVRIEGNGSGIRERAIILTILKDDDSDNLLDDWENNWAGNLNDLTAELGNEDFDGDGLTNLEEFRISRGTYGGSVPAYSEIDPTKKDSDGDTLDDAEEISPTGTRPQTNPTSADTDSDGLSDAVETNSGIFIDANNAGSNPTLCDSDGDFATDFWEITHNSNPSDANSRPAPIGAVAIVPITDDASTGLDPSKIYTHLVSGGQPTTVNGVNFDALDVAFSPADFIWETAPSTMSQVLNNNGDWDALGAGVSPNIEALLASFTYSGTGPNPGSSQSFTLSNLTPGTPYDLRIYSRAWDTEGSGRPIDLVFTNGDQTVQPFGSMPLDRPGFLTGSGFNNDAYYLTFQYTAQTTELVINAAVPVCAPGNSGSFHLYALSNEIASGAPLGQILITNQVFTANDQYIIAFKAKPQTTYQVTKSSDLAGDFTPLDQPLSVTTDINGDGQAIITAIETAGPKKFFRIEE
;
A
#
# COMPACT_ATOMS: atom_id res chain seq x y z
N MET A 1 -73.02 -52.26 -20.36
CA MET A 1 -73.94 -51.24 -19.81
C MET A 1 -73.40 -50.82 -18.44
N LYS A 2 -73.05 -49.52 -18.28
CA LYS A 2 -72.63 -48.81 -17.04
C LYS A 2 -71.33 -49.31 -16.39
N LYS A 3 -70.34 -48.51 -16.01
CA LYS A 3 -69.92 -47.10 -16.23
C LYS A 3 -68.50 -47.06 -15.62
N HIS A 4 -67.51 -46.51 -16.32
CA HIS A 4 -66.21 -46.12 -15.73
C HIS A 4 -66.42 -45.02 -14.67
N LEU A 5 -65.68 -45.07 -13.55
CA LEU A 5 -64.72 -44.02 -13.14
C LEU A 5 -64.01 -44.42 -11.82
N SER A 6 -62.68 -44.44 -11.88
CA SER A 6 -61.79 -44.30 -10.73
C SER A 6 -61.87 -42.84 -10.24
N LEU A 7 -61.99 -42.59 -8.94
CA LEU A 7 -61.79 -41.26 -8.36
C LEU A 7 -60.50 -41.29 -7.53
N ILE A 8 -59.44 -40.78 -8.15
CA ILE A 8 -58.20 -40.35 -7.54
C ILE A 8 -58.44 -38.94 -6.98
N ALA A 9 -57.94 -38.68 -5.77
CA ALA A 9 -57.96 -37.36 -5.14
C ALA A 9 -57.22 -36.34 -6.02
N PRO A 10 -57.77 -35.14 -6.27
CA PRO A 10 -56.97 -34.08 -6.87
C PRO A 10 -56.03 -33.51 -5.80
N LEU A 11 -54.73 -33.74 -5.99
CA LEU A 11 -53.68 -32.84 -5.52
C LEU A 11 -54.09 -31.42 -5.93
N ALA A 12 -54.37 -30.57 -4.94
CA ALA A 12 -54.34 -29.14 -5.17
C ALA A 12 -52.86 -28.76 -5.30
N LEU A 13 -52.37 -28.70 -6.54
CA LEU A 13 -51.17 -27.94 -6.85
C LEU A 13 -51.49 -26.48 -6.50
N ALA A 14 -50.91 -25.97 -5.42
CA ALA A 14 -50.98 -24.55 -5.12
C ALA A 14 -50.17 -23.83 -6.20
N ALA A 15 -50.87 -23.11 -7.08
CA ALA A 15 -50.24 -22.18 -7.98
C ALA A 15 -49.68 -21.03 -7.13
N TYR A 16 -48.37 -20.92 -7.04
CA TYR A 16 -47.70 -19.67 -6.65
C TYR A 16 -47.35 -18.92 -7.94
N PRO A 17 -47.97 -17.75 -8.21
CA PRO A 17 -47.35 -16.74 -9.03
C PRO A 17 -46.91 -15.62 -8.08
N ILE A 18 -45.85 -15.87 -7.31
CA ILE A 18 -45.02 -14.76 -6.84
C ILE A 18 -43.98 -14.64 -7.95
N SER A 19 -44.02 -13.56 -8.73
CA SER A 19 -42.86 -13.23 -9.56
C SER A 19 -41.74 -12.91 -8.59
N ALA A 20 -40.89 -13.89 -8.27
CA ALA A 20 -39.69 -13.61 -7.51
C ALA A 20 -38.87 -12.57 -8.31
N GLN A 21 -38.57 -11.43 -7.71
CA GLN A 21 -37.71 -10.41 -8.31
C GLN A 21 -36.37 -10.45 -7.58
N ILE A 22 -35.30 -10.60 -8.34
CA ILE A 22 -33.96 -10.30 -7.88
C ILE A 22 -33.78 -8.78 -7.84
N THR A 23 -33.13 -8.26 -6.80
CA THR A 23 -32.81 -6.82 -6.69
C THR A 23 -31.31 -6.63 -6.88
N PHE A 24 -30.93 -5.69 -7.74
CA PHE A 24 -29.55 -5.25 -7.91
C PHE A 24 -29.31 -4.03 -7.03
N ILE A 25 -28.29 -4.11 -6.18
CA ILE A 25 -27.93 -3.05 -5.24
C ILE A 25 -26.51 -2.62 -5.60
N GLU A 26 -26.35 -1.38 -6.07
CA GLU A 26 -25.02 -0.81 -6.25
C GLU A 26 -24.39 -0.53 -4.88
N ILE A 27 -23.12 -0.87 -4.74
CA ILE A 27 -22.35 -0.71 -3.51
C ILE A 27 -21.21 0.26 -3.80
N THR A 28 -21.10 1.30 -2.99
CA THR A 28 -20.04 2.31 -3.07
C THR A 28 -19.19 2.33 -1.80
N ASP A 29 -19.74 1.89 -0.67
CA ASP A 29 -19.07 1.90 0.62
C ASP A 29 -19.79 1.00 1.65
N ASP A 30 -19.26 0.98 2.88
CA ASP A 30 -19.83 0.23 4.00
C ASP A 30 -21.28 0.63 4.31
N THR A 31 -21.64 1.90 4.16
CA THR A 31 -22.95 2.43 4.57
C THR A 31 -24.07 1.91 3.69
N ASN A 32 -23.84 1.76 2.37
CA ASN A 32 -24.83 1.25 1.43
C ASN A 32 -24.67 -0.23 1.07
N SER A 33 -23.60 -0.89 1.52
CA SER A 33 -23.40 -2.35 1.38
C SER A 33 -24.61 -3.15 1.88
N GLY A 34 -25.33 -2.59 2.85
CA GLY A 34 -26.44 -3.24 3.53
C GLY A 34 -25.98 -4.47 4.32
N ILE A 35 -24.69 -4.58 4.68
CA ILE A 35 -24.14 -5.53 5.65
C ILE A 35 -24.08 -4.82 7.01
N SER A 36 -24.51 -5.48 8.07
CA SER A 36 -24.53 -4.91 9.41
C SER A 36 -24.47 -6.01 10.46
N SER A 37 -23.73 -5.78 11.55
CA SER A 37 -23.70 -6.67 12.72
C SER A 37 -25.07 -6.90 13.36
N GLU A 38 -26.05 -6.05 13.06
CA GLU A 38 -27.42 -6.16 13.58
C GLU A 38 -28.26 -7.21 12.83
N MET A 39 -27.78 -7.71 11.68
CA MET A 39 -28.43 -8.79 10.96
C MET A 39 -27.92 -10.15 11.41
N THR A 40 -28.83 -11.12 11.44
CA THR A 40 -28.46 -12.51 11.70
C THR A 40 -28.06 -13.18 10.39
N PHE A 41 -26.77 -13.24 10.11
CA PHE A 41 -26.23 -14.00 8.99
C PHE A 41 -26.05 -15.47 9.35
N THR A 42 -26.69 -16.34 8.57
CA THR A 42 -26.38 -17.77 8.58
C THR A 42 -25.08 -18.06 7.84
N HIS A 43 -24.81 -17.32 6.77
CA HIS A 43 -23.61 -17.47 5.93
C HIS A 43 -23.09 -16.08 5.57
N ALA A 44 -21.78 -15.88 5.67
CA ALA A 44 -21.05 -14.71 5.16
C ALA A 44 -19.68 -15.20 4.70
N ILE A 45 -19.44 -15.19 3.39
CA ILE A 45 -18.33 -15.91 2.76
C ILE A 45 -17.61 -14.98 1.81
N ASP A 46 -16.30 -14.89 2.02
CA ASP A 46 -15.35 -14.16 1.21
C ASP A 46 -14.73 -15.16 0.22
N PHE A 47 -14.87 -14.89 -1.08
CA PHE A 47 -14.31 -15.76 -2.11
C PHE A 47 -12.92 -15.28 -2.47
N GLY A 48 -11.89 -15.79 -1.81
CA GLY A 48 -10.55 -15.23 -1.99
C GLY A 48 -9.43 -16.01 -1.33
N ALA A 49 -8.27 -15.37 -1.19
CA ALA A 49 -7.16 -15.76 -0.32
C ALA A 49 -6.43 -14.55 0.32
N SER A 50 -6.90 -13.30 0.11
CA SER A 50 -6.25 -12.06 0.55
C SER A 50 -6.44 -11.75 2.04
N GLY A 51 -7.36 -12.46 2.71
CA GLY A 51 -7.71 -12.25 4.11
C GLY A 51 -9.17 -12.61 4.34
N THR A 52 -9.71 -12.30 5.52
CA THR A 52 -11.16 -12.34 5.77
C THR A 52 -11.69 -10.91 5.76
N ALA A 53 -12.65 -10.59 4.91
CA ALA A 53 -13.33 -9.30 4.97
C ALA A 53 -14.03 -9.06 6.32
N ASN A 54 -13.93 -7.83 6.82
CA ASN A 54 -14.69 -7.35 7.98
C ASN A 54 -15.47 -6.10 7.58
N VAL A 55 -16.79 -6.23 7.43
CA VAL A 55 -17.66 -5.16 6.93
C VAL A 55 -18.67 -4.83 8.02
N ASN A 56 -18.66 -3.61 8.55
CA ASN A 56 -19.56 -3.19 9.62
C ASN A 56 -19.59 -4.17 10.82
N GLY A 57 -18.44 -4.74 11.19
CA GLY A 57 -18.31 -5.71 12.28
C GLY A 57 -18.73 -7.13 11.92
N VAL A 58 -19.12 -7.42 10.67
CA VAL A 58 -19.41 -8.77 10.17
C VAL A 58 -18.16 -9.35 9.55
N ILE A 59 -17.60 -10.38 10.19
CA ILE A 59 -16.45 -11.13 9.69
C ILE A 59 -16.94 -12.17 8.68
N PHE A 60 -16.35 -12.14 7.49
CA PHE A 60 -16.57 -13.13 6.44
C PHE A 60 -15.63 -14.31 6.59
N ALA A 61 -16.14 -15.51 6.34
CA ALA A 61 -15.31 -16.71 6.29
C ALA A 61 -14.62 -16.82 4.94
N ASN A 62 -13.31 -17.13 4.92
CA ASN A 62 -12.56 -17.37 3.69
C ASN A 62 -12.95 -18.69 2.98
N ASP A 63 -13.87 -19.48 3.56
CA ASP A 63 -14.33 -20.75 2.98
C ASP A 63 -15.70 -21.23 3.54
N VAL A 64 -16.41 -22.06 2.77
CA VAL A 64 -17.71 -22.75 3.04
C VAL A 64 -17.61 -23.90 4.05
N ASN A 65 -16.55 -23.98 4.87
CA ASN A 65 -16.39 -25.09 5.82
C ASN A 65 -15.89 -24.71 7.22
N ILE A 66 -15.38 -23.49 7.44
CA ILE A 66 -15.02 -22.98 8.77
C ILE A 66 -15.17 -21.45 8.77
N ALA A 67 -16.08 -20.91 9.57
CA ALA A 67 -16.06 -19.49 9.91
C ALA A 67 -14.99 -19.20 10.97
N ALA A 68 -14.27 -18.08 10.84
CA ALA A 68 -13.20 -17.70 11.77
C ALA A 68 -13.70 -17.47 13.22
N ASP A 69 -15.00 -17.29 13.41
CA ASP A 69 -15.66 -17.03 14.70
C ASP A 69 -16.46 -18.23 15.24
N GLY A 70 -16.38 -19.40 14.60
CA GLY A 70 -16.99 -20.64 15.09
C GLY A 70 -18.47 -20.85 14.74
N ARG A 71 -19.06 -20.04 13.86
CA ARG A 71 -20.41 -20.29 13.32
C ARG A 71 -20.42 -21.43 12.30
N ASP A 72 -21.51 -22.21 12.27
CA ASP A 72 -21.73 -23.28 11.29
C ASP A 72 -21.94 -22.67 9.90
N ASN A 73 -20.89 -22.67 9.06
CA ASN A 73 -20.96 -22.32 7.64
C ASN A 73 -20.92 -23.61 6.82
N ALA A 74 -21.97 -24.43 6.89
CA ALA A 74 -21.98 -25.75 6.26
C ALA A 74 -22.42 -25.63 4.79
N GLY A 75 -21.54 -26.01 3.85
CA GLY A 75 -21.88 -25.94 2.43
C GLY A 75 -20.95 -26.74 1.52
N ASN A 76 -21.35 -26.87 0.25
CA ASN A 76 -20.55 -27.55 -0.77
C ASN A 76 -20.40 -26.65 -2.02
N ARG A 77 -19.29 -26.81 -2.76
CA ARG A 77 -19.04 -26.08 -4.01
C ARG A 77 -18.27 -26.93 -5.01
N THR A 78 -18.24 -26.50 -6.27
CA THR A 78 -17.52 -27.22 -7.35
C THR A 78 -16.24 -26.53 -7.83
N TYR A 79 -15.90 -25.35 -7.31
CA TYR A 79 -14.73 -24.57 -7.72
C TYR A 79 -13.43 -25.03 -7.03
N GLY A 80 -12.34 -25.12 -7.80
CA GLY A 80 -10.99 -25.44 -7.32
C GLY A 80 -10.23 -24.23 -6.73
N PRO A 81 -8.92 -24.38 -6.38
CA PRO A 81 -8.14 -23.37 -5.65
C PRO A 81 -7.72 -22.13 -6.48
N ASN A 82 -8.33 -21.87 -7.63
CA ASN A 82 -8.01 -20.71 -8.47
C ASN A 82 -8.41 -19.41 -7.76
N ASN A 83 -7.49 -18.47 -7.59
CA ASN A 83 -7.71 -17.17 -6.95
C ASN A 83 -7.03 -16.08 -7.76
N HIS A 84 -7.60 -14.88 -7.77
CA HIS A 84 -7.04 -13.74 -8.49
C HIS A 84 -7.34 -12.42 -7.73
N PRO A 85 -6.42 -11.44 -7.73
CA PRO A 85 -6.50 -10.27 -6.83
C PRO A 85 -7.25 -9.04 -7.38
N GLY A 86 -8.32 -9.19 -8.17
CA GLY A 86 -9.04 -7.97 -8.57
C GLY A 86 -8.30 -7.08 -9.60
N ASN A 87 -9.04 -6.19 -10.28
CA ASN A 87 -8.45 -4.93 -10.72
C ASN A 87 -8.43 -4.03 -9.49
N ALA A 88 -7.25 -3.78 -8.91
CA ALA A 88 -7.10 -2.93 -7.75
C ALA A 88 -6.78 -1.48 -8.18
N PRO A 89 -7.42 -0.45 -7.60
CA PRO A 89 -8.43 -0.53 -6.55
C PRO A 89 -9.87 -0.79 -7.07
N PRO A 90 -10.74 -1.48 -6.30
CA PRO A 90 -12.20 -1.45 -6.52
C PRO A 90 -12.75 -0.03 -6.52
N ALA A 91 -13.87 0.21 -7.21
CA ALA A 91 -14.63 1.46 -7.07
C ALA A 91 -15.56 1.45 -5.84
N VAL A 92 -15.06 0.98 -4.70
CA VAL A 92 -15.74 1.03 -3.40
C VAL A 92 -14.74 1.40 -2.31
N THR A 93 -15.23 1.90 -1.18
CA THR A 93 -14.40 2.31 -0.03
C THR A 93 -14.87 1.67 1.26
N GLY A 94 -14.09 1.73 2.34
CA GLY A 94 -14.44 1.13 3.64
C GLY A 94 -14.06 -0.35 3.78
N GLY A 95 -14.59 -1.03 4.78
CA GLY A 95 -14.33 -2.45 5.04
C GLY A 95 -14.85 -3.39 3.94
N VAL A 96 -15.92 -3.03 3.25
CA VAL A 96 -16.49 -3.77 2.10
C VAL A 96 -15.52 -3.79 0.92
N GLU A 97 -14.56 -2.86 0.88
CA GLU A 97 -13.50 -2.86 -0.11
C GLU A 97 -12.74 -4.19 -0.14
N SER A 98 -12.41 -4.74 1.03
CA SER A 98 -11.64 -5.99 1.09
C SER A 98 -12.37 -7.16 0.44
N LEU A 99 -13.71 -7.19 0.51
CA LEU A 99 -14.53 -8.23 -0.14
C LEU A 99 -14.41 -8.20 -1.68
N PHE A 100 -14.08 -7.03 -2.25
CA PHE A 100 -13.94 -6.85 -3.70
C PHE A 100 -12.48 -6.83 -4.16
N ARG A 101 -11.50 -7.05 -3.26
CA ARG A 101 -10.07 -7.04 -3.60
C ARG A 101 -9.59 -8.36 -4.19
N ASP A 102 -10.28 -9.45 -3.97
CA ASP A 102 -9.98 -10.72 -4.59
C ASP A 102 -11.23 -11.52 -4.90
N MET A 103 -11.07 -12.54 -5.73
CA MET A 103 -12.17 -13.33 -6.21
C MET A 103 -11.75 -14.75 -6.57
N ARG A 104 -12.73 -15.66 -6.49
CA ARG A 104 -12.69 -16.90 -7.25
C ARG A 104 -13.10 -16.61 -8.69
N TYR A 105 -12.33 -17.14 -9.64
CA TYR A 105 -12.64 -17.03 -11.06
C TYR A 105 -12.63 -18.42 -11.70
N ASN A 106 -13.57 -18.62 -12.61
CA ASN A 106 -13.76 -19.85 -13.39
C ASN A 106 -14.09 -21.11 -12.57
N GLY A 107 -14.86 -21.99 -13.21
CA GLY A 107 -15.41 -23.19 -12.59
C GLY A 107 -15.88 -24.20 -13.64
N PRO A 108 -16.19 -25.44 -13.23
CA PRO A 108 -16.90 -26.37 -14.11
C PRO A 108 -18.25 -25.77 -14.52
N ASP A 109 -18.72 -26.05 -15.73
CA ASP A 109 -20.02 -25.54 -16.21
C ASP A 109 -21.08 -26.65 -16.22
N PRO A 110 -22.23 -26.50 -15.51
CA PRO A 110 -22.51 -25.46 -14.54
C PRO A 110 -21.75 -25.69 -13.25
N SER A 111 -21.64 -24.63 -12.48
CA SER A 111 -21.02 -24.67 -11.16
C SER A 111 -21.99 -24.21 -10.08
N TYR A 112 -21.69 -24.50 -8.81
CA TYR A 112 -22.59 -24.09 -7.74
C TYR A 112 -21.90 -23.81 -6.40
N VAL A 113 -22.63 -23.05 -5.58
CA VAL A 113 -22.47 -22.95 -4.13
C VAL A 113 -23.77 -23.44 -3.49
N GLU A 114 -23.68 -24.41 -2.57
CA GLU A 114 -24.80 -24.93 -1.81
C GLU A 114 -24.63 -24.54 -0.35
N LEU A 115 -25.62 -23.82 0.20
CA LEU A 115 -25.70 -23.45 1.61
C LEU A 115 -26.65 -24.43 2.32
N THR A 116 -26.25 -24.94 3.47
CA THR A 116 -27.02 -25.93 4.24
C THR A 116 -27.20 -25.49 5.70
N GLY A 117 -28.04 -26.20 6.47
CA GLY A 117 -28.30 -25.83 7.86
C GLY A 117 -29.30 -24.68 8.03
N LEU A 118 -30.06 -24.37 6.99
CA LEU A 118 -31.12 -23.37 7.04
C LEU A 118 -32.33 -23.91 7.81
N THR A 119 -33.01 -23.03 8.53
CA THR A 119 -34.26 -23.36 9.23
C THR A 119 -35.43 -23.44 8.23
N PRO A 120 -36.10 -24.59 8.06
CA PRO A 120 -37.24 -24.72 7.16
C PRO A 120 -38.39 -23.77 7.52
N GLY A 121 -38.95 -23.10 6.52
CA GLY A 121 -40.02 -22.12 6.67
C GLY A 121 -39.55 -20.71 7.07
N GLU A 122 -38.26 -20.52 7.37
CA GLU A 122 -37.68 -19.21 7.65
C GLU A 122 -37.40 -18.45 6.34
N TRP A 123 -37.58 -17.13 6.36
CA TRP A 123 -37.26 -16.27 5.21
C TRP A 123 -35.81 -15.81 5.27
N TYR A 124 -35.16 -15.74 4.13
CA TYR A 124 -33.78 -15.29 3.99
C TYR A 124 -33.64 -14.25 2.87
N ASP A 125 -32.62 -13.40 2.98
CA ASP A 125 -32.08 -12.53 1.92
C ASP A 125 -30.68 -13.06 1.57
N LEU A 126 -30.58 -13.71 0.42
CA LEU A 126 -29.31 -14.20 -0.13
C LEU A 126 -28.75 -13.16 -1.10
N ARG A 127 -27.51 -12.74 -0.87
CA ARG A 127 -26.81 -11.79 -1.73
C ARG A 127 -25.55 -12.38 -2.32
N LEU A 128 -25.40 -12.27 -3.64
CA LEU A 128 -24.16 -12.56 -4.36
C LEU A 128 -23.45 -11.25 -4.72
N TYR A 129 -22.17 -11.13 -4.36
CA TYR A 129 -21.39 -9.91 -4.58
C TYR A 129 -20.54 -10.03 -5.86
N GLU A 130 -20.68 -9.02 -6.71
CA GLU A 130 -20.24 -9.02 -8.10
C GLU A 130 -19.61 -7.67 -8.46
N ARG A 131 -18.59 -7.66 -9.32
CA ARG A 131 -18.00 -6.43 -9.86
C ARG A 131 -17.47 -6.63 -11.27
N ALA A 132 -17.54 -5.57 -12.07
CA ALA A 132 -16.86 -5.57 -13.36
C ALA A 132 -15.33 -5.65 -13.20
N TRP A 133 -14.72 -6.41 -14.09
CA TRP A 133 -13.28 -6.62 -14.09
C TRP A 133 -12.62 -5.74 -15.16
N ASP A 134 -12.80 -6.06 -16.44
CA ASP A 134 -12.26 -5.30 -17.57
C ASP A 134 -13.42 -4.68 -18.34
N PHE A 135 -13.84 -3.47 -17.95
CA PHE A 135 -15.01 -2.76 -18.49
C PHE A 135 -14.93 -2.36 -20.00
N MET A 136 -13.99 -2.94 -20.75
CA MET A 136 -13.85 -2.88 -22.21
C MET A 136 -13.29 -4.20 -22.81
N GLY A 137 -13.24 -5.27 -22.02
CA GLY A 137 -12.66 -6.57 -22.39
C GLY A 137 -13.67 -7.51 -23.05
N SER A 138 -13.39 -8.81 -22.96
CA SER A 138 -14.28 -9.84 -23.53
C SER A 138 -15.64 -9.85 -22.83
N ILE A 139 -16.69 -10.17 -23.58
CA ILE A 139 -18.03 -10.41 -23.04
C ILE A 139 -17.94 -11.54 -22.00
N ARG A 140 -18.57 -11.35 -20.83
CA ARG A 140 -18.70 -12.38 -19.79
C ARG A 140 -20.15 -12.51 -19.40
N THR A 141 -20.81 -13.55 -19.91
CA THR A 141 -22.24 -13.75 -19.62
C THR A 141 -22.52 -15.05 -18.89
N TYR A 142 -23.42 -14.98 -17.91
CA TYR A 142 -23.91 -16.13 -17.16
C TYR A 142 -25.33 -15.87 -16.63
N SER A 143 -26.02 -16.92 -16.24
CA SER A 143 -27.26 -16.86 -15.47
C SER A 143 -27.04 -17.46 -14.09
N VAL A 144 -27.73 -16.90 -13.09
CA VAL A 144 -27.76 -17.45 -11.72
C VAL A 144 -29.08 -18.18 -11.53
N ASN A 145 -29.00 -19.46 -11.20
CA ASN A 145 -30.15 -20.33 -10.98
C ASN A 145 -30.24 -20.71 -9.49
N TYR A 146 -31.32 -20.34 -8.84
CA TYR A 146 -31.60 -20.63 -7.44
C TYR A 146 -32.50 -21.86 -7.36
N ASP A 147 -31.98 -22.90 -6.71
CA ASP A 147 -32.60 -24.21 -6.43
C ASP A 147 -32.74 -24.32 -4.90
N ILE A 148 -33.89 -23.89 -4.41
CA ILE A 148 -34.31 -23.99 -3.02
C ILE A 148 -34.46 -25.47 -2.68
N ASP A 149 -33.97 -25.89 -1.52
CA ASP A 149 -33.88 -27.30 -1.09
C ASP A 149 -32.86 -28.17 -1.83
N ALA A 150 -32.13 -27.60 -2.82
CA ALA A 150 -31.06 -28.28 -3.54
C ALA A 150 -31.51 -29.61 -4.17
N ASP A 151 -32.77 -29.69 -4.58
CA ASP A 151 -33.44 -30.90 -5.05
C ASP A 151 -33.38 -31.05 -6.59
N ASN A 152 -32.65 -30.15 -7.25
CA ASN A 152 -32.52 -30.00 -8.70
C ASN A 152 -33.78 -29.43 -9.37
N SER A 153 -34.66 -28.78 -8.62
CA SER A 153 -35.71 -27.93 -9.17
C SER A 153 -35.31 -26.46 -9.00
N VAL A 154 -35.22 -25.74 -10.13
CA VAL A 154 -34.83 -24.32 -10.11
C VAL A 154 -36.10 -23.47 -9.98
N GLU A 155 -36.26 -22.77 -8.86
CA GLU A 155 -37.39 -21.87 -8.61
C GLU A 155 -37.22 -20.52 -9.28
N PHE A 156 -35.97 -20.05 -9.39
CA PHE A 156 -35.69 -18.77 -10.03
C PHE A 156 -34.40 -18.83 -10.85
N SER A 157 -34.44 -18.22 -12.03
CA SER A 157 -33.30 -18.07 -12.92
C SER A 157 -33.23 -16.61 -13.34
N THR A 158 -32.06 -15.99 -13.20
CA THR A 158 -31.86 -14.64 -13.70
C THR A 158 -31.90 -14.61 -15.22
N THR A 159 -32.26 -13.45 -15.79
CA THR A 159 -31.80 -13.10 -17.14
C THR A 159 -30.28 -13.19 -17.21
N LYS A 160 -29.73 -13.29 -18.42
CA LYS A 160 -28.27 -13.29 -18.60
C LYS A 160 -27.68 -12.00 -18.04
N ILE A 161 -26.77 -12.15 -17.10
CA ILE A 161 -25.96 -11.10 -16.50
C ILE A 161 -24.75 -10.91 -17.41
N ASN A 162 -24.33 -9.67 -17.63
CA ASN A 162 -23.03 -9.37 -18.22
C ASN A 162 -22.15 -8.60 -17.24
N GLN A 163 -21.08 -9.24 -16.79
CA GLN A 163 -20.17 -8.66 -15.81
C GLN A 163 -19.34 -7.49 -16.37
N ASN A 164 -19.27 -7.30 -17.69
CA ASN A 164 -18.37 -6.33 -18.33
C ASN A 164 -19.05 -5.34 -19.28
N ASP A 165 -20.35 -5.50 -19.57
CA ASP A 165 -21.03 -4.69 -20.59
C ASP A 165 -22.47 -4.35 -20.18
N SER A 166 -22.66 -3.06 -19.90
CA SER A 166 -23.96 -2.43 -19.60
C SER A 166 -24.96 -2.33 -20.75
N THR A 167 -24.58 -2.72 -21.98
CA THR A 167 -25.46 -2.61 -23.16
C THR A 167 -26.38 -3.80 -23.37
N LEU A 168 -26.15 -4.90 -22.65
CA LEU A 168 -27.12 -5.99 -22.57
C LEU A 168 -28.23 -5.64 -21.57
N PRO A 169 -29.49 -6.03 -21.84
CA PRO A 169 -30.61 -5.71 -20.97
C PRO A 169 -30.41 -6.33 -19.59
N ASP A 170 -30.46 -5.45 -18.59
CA ASP A 170 -30.34 -5.65 -17.14
C ASP A 170 -30.20 -7.10 -16.62
N PRO A 171 -29.17 -7.37 -15.80
CA PRO A 171 -28.05 -6.50 -15.40
C PRO A 171 -26.84 -6.62 -16.35
N GLY A 172 -26.40 -5.49 -16.90
CA GLY A 172 -25.04 -5.33 -17.42
C GLY A 172 -24.32 -4.28 -16.57
N PHE A 173 -23.10 -4.53 -16.11
CA PHE A 173 -22.36 -3.57 -15.28
C PHE A 173 -21.65 -2.53 -16.15
N ALA A 174 -21.83 -1.24 -15.85
CA ALA A 174 -21.08 -0.15 -16.45
C ALA A 174 -19.91 0.20 -15.52
N SER A 175 -18.68 0.32 -16.04
CA SER A 175 -17.48 0.70 -15.27
C SER A 175 -17.06 -0.31 -14.18
N ASN A 176 -16.03 0.01 -13.37
CA ASN A 176 -15.50 -0.81 -12.26
C ASN A 176 -16.45 -0.89 -11.04
N ALA A 177 -17.77 -0.72 -11.24
CA ALA A 177 -18.78 -0.62 -10.19
C ALA A 177 -19.11 -1.98 -9.56
N SER A 178 -19.38 -1.96 -8.25
CA SER A 178 -19.69 -3.13 -7.42
C SER A 178 -21.18 -3.26 -7.14
N TYR A 179 -21.68 -4.49 -7.14
CA TYR A 179 -23.09 -4.80 -6.93
C TYR A 179 -23.29 -5.98 -5.99
N ALA A 180 -24.44 -5.98 -5.31
CA ALA A 180 -25.02 -7.15 -4.68
C ALA A 180 -26.32 -7.56 -5.38
N LEU A 181 -26.45 -8.86 -5.63
CA LEU A 181 -27.62 -9.51 -6.22
C LEU A 181 -28.45 -10.14 -5.10
N SER A 182 -29.51 -9.47 -4.68
CA SER A 182 -30.39 -9.90 -3.60
C SER A 182 -31.54 -10.76 -4.10
N TYR A 183 -31.63 -11.98 -3.56
CA TYR A 183 -32.72 -12.93 -3.76
C TYR A 183 -33.35 -13.29 -2.41
N LYS A 184 -34.60 -12.87 -2.22
CA LYS A 184 -35.39 -13.18 -1.02
C LYS A 184 -36.15 -14.49 -1.23
N TYR A 185 -35.99 -15.45 -0.33
CA TYR A 185 -36.64 -16.76 -0.42
C TYR A 185 -37.04 -17.30 0.95
N GLN A 186 -37.96 -18.27 0.95
CA GLN A 186 -38.29 -19.06 2.13
C GLN A 186 -37.59 -20.42 2.01
N ALA A 187 -36.81 -20.82 3.02
CA ALA A 187 -36.16 -22.12 3.00
C ALA A 187 -37.21 -23.24 3.05
N GLY A 188 -37.04 -24.27 2.23
CA GLY A 188 -37.94 -25.40 2.22
C GLY A 188 -37.50 -26.54 3.15
N PRO A 189 -38.08 -27.74 3.02
CA PRO A 189 -37.92 -28.83 3.99
C PRO A 189 -36.50 -29.40 4.12
N ASN A 190 -35.64 -29.28 3.10
CA ASN A 190 -34.27 -29.80 3.18
C ASN A 190 -33.33 -28.85 3.92
N GLY A 191 -33.76 -27.60 4.18
CA GLY A 191 -32.94 -26.63 4.89
C GLY A 191 -31.68 -26.24 4.12
N SER A 192 -31.77 -26.17 2.79
CA SER A 192 -30.67 -25.84 1.91
C SER A 192 -31.10 -24.93 0.75
N ILE A 193 -30.13 -24.29 0.11
CA ILE A 193 -30.29 -23.62 -1.17
C ILE A 193 -29.03 -23.85 -2.01
N ARG A 194 -29.21 -24.19 -3.28
CA ARG A 194 -28.14 -24.29 -4.27
C ARG A 194 -28.23 -23.12 -5.24
N VAL A 195 -27.16 -22.35 -5.31
CA VAL A 195 -26.97 -21.25 -6.26
C VAL A 195 -26.07 -21.75 -7.37
N ASN A 196 -26.63 -21.98 -8.56
CA ASN A 196 -25.89 -22.45 -9.72
C ASN A 196 -25.52 -21.28 -10.63
N ILE A 197 -24.26 -21.21 -11.04
CA ILE A 197 -23.75 -20.29 -12.06
C ILE A 197 -23.63 -21.09 -13.36
N ASP A 198 -24.43 -20.68 -14.35
CA ASP A 198 -24.54 -21.31 -15.67
C ASP A 198 -24.03 -20.34 -16.74
N LEU A 199 -22.99 -20.74 -17.48
CA LEU A 199 -22.33 -19.87 -18.47
C LEU A 199 -23.07 -19.78 -19.81
N ALA A 200 -24.14 -20.57 -20.01
CA ALA A 200 -25.10 -20.51 -21.11
C ALA A 200 -24.50 -20.11 -22.49
N ASP A 201 -24.10 -21.10 -23.30
CA ASP A 201 -23.61 -21.00 -24.70
C ASP A 201 -22.32 -20.19 -24.94
N ASP A 202 -21.72 -19.59 -23.92
CA ASP A 202 -20.43 -18.90 -24.02
C ASP A 202 -19.26 -19.91 -23.99
N GLN A 203 -18.82 -20.35 -25.17
CA GLN A 203 -17.79 -21.39 -25.33
C GLN A 203 -16.41 -20.98 -24.80
N ASP A 204 -16.19 -19.69 -24.53
CA ASP A 204 -14.96 -19.13 -23.95
C ASP A 204 -15.20 -18.50 -22.55
N GLY A 205 -16.40 -18.68 -21.97
CA GLY A 205 -16.92 -17.89 -20.86
C GLY A 205 -16.19 -18.03 -19.53
N THR A 206 -15.89 -16.87 -18.92
CA THR A 206 -15.31 -16.74 -17.58
C THR A 206 -16.30 -15.96 -16.70
N TYR A 207 -16.36 -16.26 -15.41
CA TYR A 207 -17.15 -15.51 -14.44
C TYR A 207 -16.35 -15.35 -13.14
N HIS A 208 -16.64 -14.29 -12.39
CA HIS A 208 -15.99 -13.94 -11.13
C HIS A 208 -17.00 -14.01 -9.98
N LEU A 209 -16.58 -14.44 -8.79
CA LEU A 209 -17.39 -14.41 -7.57
C LEU A 209 -16.54 -13.84 -6.44
N TYR A 210 -17.00 -12.75 -5.82
CA TYR A 210 -16.27 -12.00 -4.80
C TYR A 210 -16.74 -12.35 -3.37
N GLY A 211 -18.05 -12.50 -3.18
CA GLY A 211 -18.58 -12.97 -1.89
C GLY A 211 -20.02 -13.45 -1.97
N ILE A 212 -20.50 -14.05 -0.88
CA ILE A 212 -21.92 -14.39 -0.70
C ILE A 212 -22.34 -14.19 0.75
N THR A 213 -23.55 -13.68 0.98
CA THR A 213 -24.18 -13.63 2.31
C THR A 213 -25.57 -14.22 2.27
N ASN A 214 -26.00 -14.86 3.35
CA ASN A 214 -27.37 -15.32 3.56
C ASN A 214 -27.86 -14.90 4.95
N ALA A 215 -28.69 -13.86 5.00
CA ALA A 215 -29.22 -13.30 6.24
C ALA A 215 -30.65 -13.78 6.48
N VAL A 216 -31.01 -14.04 7.74
CA VAL A 216 -32.42 -14.16 8.12
C VAL A 216 -33.11 -12.87 7.73
N ASN A 217 -34.18 -12.98 6.94
CA ASN A 217 -34.92 -11.83 6.46
C ASN A 217 -36.00 -11.47 7.50
N PRO A 218 -35.82 -10.38 8.26
CA PRO A 218 -36.76 -10.00 9.32
C PRO A 218 -38.14 -9.60 8.76
N ASP A 219 -38.27 -9.42 7.44
CA ASP A 219 -39.50 -8.98 6.78
C ASP A 219 -40.49 -10.13 6.50
N GLY A 220 -40.10 -11.40 6.69
CA GLY A 220 -40.98 -12.55 6.46
C GLY A 220 -41.60 -12.63 5.05
N GLY A 221 -40.95 -12.01 4.05
CA GLY A 221 -41.45 -11.90 2.67
C GLY A 221 -42.45 -10.76 2.42
N SER A 222 -42.70 -9.87 3.39
CA SER A 222 -43.55 -8.68 3.23
C SER A 222 -43.02 -7.75 2.14
N SER A 223 -43.91 -7.31 1.24
CA SER A 223 -43.59 -6.25 0.27
C SER A 223 -43.59 -4.85 0.88
N TYR A 224 -44.14 -4.69 2.09
CA TYR A 224 -44.09 -3.44 2.86
C TYR A 224 -42.87 -3.37 3.77
N LEU A 225 -42.07 -2.32 3.62
CA LEU A 225 -40.87 -2.02 4.41
C LEU A 225 -40.93 -0.58 4.91
N PHE A 226 -40.11 -0.25 5.90
CA PHE A 226 -39.84 1.14 6.23
C PHE A 226 -38.38 1.32 6.68
N SER A 227 -37.80 2.46 6.33
CA SER A 227 -36.45 2.87 6.70
C SER A 227 -36.46 3.99 7.73
N LEU A 228 -35.30 4.20 8.35
CA LEU A 228 -34.94 5.39 9.10
C LEU A 228 -33.67 5.92 8.40
N ASP A 229 -33.63 7.19 8.04
CA ASP A 229 -32.53 7.78 7.26
C ASP A 229 -31.26 8.04 8.10
N ASN A 230 -31.42 8.31 9.39
CA ASN A 230 -30.33 8.50 10.35
C ASN A 230 -30.67 7.86 11.70
N ASN A 231 -29.68 7.21 12.31
CA ASN A 231 -29.83 6.52 13.60
C ASN A 231 -28.82 6.99 14.65
N THR A 232 -28.22 8.16 14.46
CA THR A 232 -27.38 8.83 15.45
C THR A 232 -28.04 10.10 15.98
N PHE A 233 -27.71 10.49 17.21
CA PHE A 233 -28.20 11.74 17.82
C PHE A 233 -27.19 12.26 18.84
N SER A 234 -27.23 13.56 19.14
CA SER A 234 -26.32 14.21 20.09
C SER A 234 -26.86 14.15 21.52
N SER A 235 -25.98 14.13 22.52
CA SER A 235 -26.37 14.06 23.94
C SER A 235 -26.91 15.37 24.50
N GLY A 236 -26.50 16.51 23.96
CA GLY A 236 -27.01 17.83 24.31
C GLY A 236 -28.32 18.21 23.60
N ASP A 237 -28.72 17.44 22.58
CA ASP A 237 -29.96 17.69 21.82
C ASP A 237 -31.19 17.71 22.74
N SER A 238 -32.01 18.76 22.59
CA SER A 238 -33.21 18.94 23.39
C SER A 238 -34.38 18.01 22.98
N GLN A 239 -35.36 17.82 23.86
CA GLN A 239 -36.59 17.08 23.55
C GLN A 239 -37.25 17.58 22.25
N GLY A 240 -37.65 16.65 21.38
CA GLY A 240 -38.25 16.95 20.08
C GLY A 240 -37.25 17.15 18.94
N SER A 241 -35.94 17.13 19.24
CA SER A 241 -34.91 17.12 18.20
C SER A 241 -35.01 15.82 17.37
N PRO A 242 -34.90 15.90 16.04
CA PRO A 242 -35.04 14.74 15.17
C PRO A 242 -33.80 13.84 15.26
N VAL A 243 -34.01 12.54 15.46
CA VAL A 243 -32.99 11.50 15.25
C VAL A 243 -32.91 11.18 13.76
N GLY A 244 -34.07 10.99 13.12
CA GLY A 244 -34.17 10.71 11.69
C GLY A 244 -35.62 10.64 11.19
N SER A 245 -35.79 10.65 9.88
CA SER A 245 -37.06 10.51 9.17
C SER A 245 -37.37 9.05 8.87
N LEU A 246 -38.60 8.65 9.16
CA LEU A 246 -39.14 7.33 8.83
C LEU A 246 -39.86 7.40 7.47
N ALA A 247 -39.51 6.48 6.58
CA ALA A 247 -40.10 6.41 5.24
C ALA A 247 -40.59 4.99 4.94
N GLY A 248 -41.84 4.87 4.51
CA GLY A 248 -42.44 3.60 4.12
C GLY A 248 -42.26 3.32 2.64
N SER A 249 -42.16 2.05 2.28
CA SER A 249 -42.16 1.61 0.89
C SER A 249 -42.96 0.32 0.70
N PHE A 250 -43.57 0.17 -0.46
CA PHE A 250 -44.30 -1.05 -0.85
C PHE A 250 -43.84 -1.51 -2.23
N GLY A 251 -43.27 -2.71 -2.31
CA GLY A 251 -42.70 -3.26 -3.55
C GLY A 251 -41.64 -2.33 -4.15
N GLY A 252 -40.84 -1.68 -3.30
CA GLY A 252 -39.78 -0.75 -3.70
C GLY A 252 -40.24 0.68 -4.06
N ASN A 253 -41.54 0.98 -4.02
CA ASN A 253 -42.06 2.32 -4.30
C ASN A 253 -42.39 3.06 -2.99
N PRO A 254 -42.25 4.41 -2.94
CA PRO A 254 -42.68 5.20 -1.79
C PRO A 254 -44.13 4.91 -1.41
N ASP A 255 -44.37 4.67 -0.14
CA ASP A 255 -45.69 4.36 0.41
C ASP A 255 -46.09 5.39 1.45
N GLN A 256 -47.38 5.76 1.47
CA GLN A 256 -47.88 6.66 2.49
C GLN A 256 -48.12 5.86 3.77
N SER A 257 -47.28 6.10 4.77
CA SER A 257 -47.26 5.30 5.99
C SER A 257 -47.35 6.15 7.25
N THR A 258 -47.91 5.56 8.30
CA THR A 258 -47.87 6.08 9.68
C THR A 258 -46.93 5.23 10.51
N PHE A 259 -46.29 5.85 11.51
CA PHE A 259 -45.33 5.18 12.37
C PHE A 259 -45.67 5.38 13.84
N THR A 260 -45.52 4.34 14.65
CA THR A 260 -45.78 4.38 16.09
C THR A 260 -44.81 3.50 16.86
N LEU A 261 -44.38 3.93 18.05
CA LEU A 261 -43.65 3.08 18.98
C LEU A 261 -44.59 2.00 19.54
N VAL A 262 -44.13 0.76 19.59
CA VAL A 262 -44.91 -0.40 20.04
C VAL A 262 -44.13 -1.26 21.02
N ALA A 263 -44.83 -1.96 21.91
CA ALA A 263 -44.20 -2.87 22.88
C ALA A 263 -43.76 -4.19 22.22
N GLY A 264 -42.71 -4.81 22.73
CA GLY A 264 -42.18 -6.09 22.23
C GLY A 264 -40.67 -6.19 22.37
N GLN A 265 -40.04 -7.25 21.85
CA GLN A 265 -38.57 -7.32 21.91
C GLN A 265 -37.90 -6.13 21.22
N GLY A 266 -36.95 -5.49 21.90
CA GLY A 266 -36.25 -4.28 21.43
C GLY A 266 -36.97 -2.96 21.73
N ASP A 267 -37.92 -2.94 22.67
CA ASP A 267 -38.63 -1.73 23.11
C ASP A 267 -38.01 -1.06 24.36
N THR A 268 -36.80 -1.47 24.76
CA THR A 268 -36.17 -1.13 26.05
C THR A 268 -36.09 0.37 26.31
N ASP A 269 -35.97 1.16 25.26
CA ASP A 269 -35.76 2.61 25.35
C ASP A 269 -36.93 3.40 24.76
N ASN A 270 -38.06 2.78 24.42
CA ASN A 270 -39.21 3.46 23.81
C ASN A 270 -39.66 4.71 24.61
N GLU A 271 -39.59 4.69 25.94
CA GLU A 271 -39.99 5.81 26.80
C GLU A 271 -39.09 7.05 26.64
N LYS A 272 -37.87 6.90 26.09
CA LYS A 272 -36.90 7.97 25.87
C LYS A 272 -37.04 8.64 24.50
N PHE A 273 -37.92 8.15 23.63
CA PHE A 273 -38.10 8.64 22.27
C PHE A 273 -39.58 8.87 21.97
N GLN A 274 -39.86 9.60 20.89
CA GLN A 274 -41.21 9.82 20.39
C GLN A 274 -41.25 9.78 18.86
N VAL A 275 -42.42 9.55 18.29
CA VAL A 275 -42.63 9.62 16.84
C VAL A 275 -43.65 10.71 16.55
N ASN A 276 -43.23 11.73 15.79
CA ASN A 276 -44.08 12.85 15.38
C ASN A 276 -43.94 13.08 13.88
N ASP A 277 -45.07 13.14 13.17
CA ASP A 277 -45.15 13.43 11.73
C ASP A 277 -44.16 12.62 10.86
N GLY A 278 -43.96 11.35 11.20
CA GLY A 278 -43.04 10.46 10.47
C GLY A 278 -41.56 10.67 10.77
N ARG A 279 -41.21 11.38 11.85
CA ARG A 279 -39.84 11.47 12.37
C ARG A 279 -39.74 10.76 13.70
N LEU A 280 -38.63 10.06 13.91
CA LEU A 280 -38.19 9.64 15.23
C LEU A 280 -37.49 10.84 15.88
N GLU A 281 -37.95 11.23 17.07
CA GLU A 281 -37.45 12.39 17.81
C GLU A 281 -37.08 11.98 19.24
N LEU A 282 -36.24 12.78 19.90
CA LEU A 282 -35.93 12.62 21.31
C LEU A 282 -37.17 12.87 22.18
N GLY A 283 -37.39 11.99 23.16
CA GLY A 283 -38.48 12.08 24.13
C GLY A 283 -38.12 12.91 25.35
N ASP A 284 -38.89 12.78 26.43
CA ASP A 284 -38.64 13.47 27.71
C ASP A 284 -37.57 12.72 28.53
N PHE A 285 -36.34 12.72 28.02
CA PHE A 285 -35.17 12.15 28.67
C PHE A 285 -33.94 13.02 28.39
N ASP A 286 -33.19 13.33 29.44
CA ASP A 286 -31.94 14.09 29.36
C ASP A 286 -30.77 13.12 29.15
N PHE A 287 -30.19 13.14 27.95
CA PHE A 287 -29.09 12.25 27.58
C PHE A 287 -27.70 12.78 27.99
N SER A 288 -27.62 14.03 28.46
CA SER A 288 -26.36 14.71 28.75
C SER A 288 -25.66 14.24 30.03
N GLY A 289 -24.42 14.68 30.22
CA GLY A 289 -23.61 14.41 31.40
C GLY A 289 -23.41 12.91 31.62
N ASN A 290 -23.59 12.47 32.88
CA ASN A 290 -23.37 11.06 33.25
C ASN A 290 -24.57 10.14 32.95
N ASN A 291 -25.63 10.63 32.31
CA ASN A 291 -26.80 9.80 31.98
C ASN A 291 -26.54 8.85 30.80
N SER A 292 -25.56 9.18 29.96
CA SER A 292 -25.12 8.38 28.81
C SER A 292 -23.60 8.43 28.64
N ILE A 293 -23.05 7.52 27.85
CA ILE A 293 -21.63 7.54 27.42
C ILE A 293 -21.56 7.56 25.89
N ASP A 294 -20.43 8.02 25.33
CA ASP A 294 -20.26 8.06 23.88
C ASP A 294 -20.42 6.68 23.23
N GLY A 295 -21.07 6.65 22.07
CA GLY A 295 -21.34 5.42 21.33
C GLY A 295 -22.35 4.47 21.97
N GLN A 296 -22.97 4.84 23.11
CA GLN A 296 -23.99 4.02 23.76
C GLN A 296 -25.17 3.74 22.81
N LYS A 297 -25.62 2.48 22.82
CA LYS A 297 -26.72 2.02 21.98
C LYS A 297 -28.05 2.07 22.74
N PHE A 298 -29.08 2.53 22.05
CA PHE A 298 -30.47 2.57 22.52
C PHE A 298 -31.35 1.82 21.53
N THR A 299 -32.36 1.09 22.02
CA THR A 299 -33.23 0.30 21.13
C THR A 299 -34.68 0.74 21.27
N VAL A 300 -35.27 1.09 20.13
CA VAL A 300 -36.69 1.41 20.00
C VAL A 300 -37.39 0.44 19.08
N ARG A 301 -38.66 0.11 19.36
CA ARG A 301 -39.48 -0.76 18.51
C ARG A 301 -40.59 0.05 17.85
N ILE A 302 -40.59 0.07 16.53
CA ILE A 302 -41.51 0.87 15.70
C ILE A 302 -42.37 -0.05 14.83
N GLU A 303 -43.68 0.22 14.81
CA GLU A 303 -44.62 -0.25 13.79
C GLU A 303 -44.72 0.80 12.69
N GLY A 304 -44.48 0.39 11.44
CA GLY A 304 -44.92 1.10 10.26
C GLY A 304 -46.23 0.51 9.74
N ASN A 305 -47.17 1.37 9.39
CA ASN A 305 -48.48 1.00 8.88
C ASN A 305 -48.82 1.81 7.63
N GLY A 306 -48.86 1.15 6.49
CA GLY A 306 -49.18 1.71 5.18
C GLY A 306 -49.91 0.69 4.32
N SER A 307 -49.42 0.42 3.11
CA SER A 307 -49.92 -0.66 2.24
C SER A 307 -49.69 -2.06 2.82
N GLY A 308 -48.89 -2.17 3.89
CA GLY A 308 -48.81 -3.32 4.79
C GLY A 308 -48.50 -2.87 6.22
N ILE A 309 -48.40 -3.82 7.15
CA ILE A 309 -48.01 -3.55 8.56
C ILE A 309 -46.71 -4.28 8.84
N ARG A 310 -45.76 -3.60 9.47
CA ARG A 310 -44.48 -4.20 9.87
C ARG A 310 -43.98 -3.56 11.15
N GLU A 311 -43.50 -4.39 12.07
CA GLU A 311 -42.77 -3.95 13.26
C GLU A 311 -41.28 -4.30 13.15
N ARG A 312 -40.40 -3.45 13.68
CA ARG A 312 -39.02 -3.86 13.97
C ARG A 312 -38.42 -3.05 15.12
N ALA A 313 -37.41 -3.63 15.74
CA ALA A 313 -36.47 -2.90 16.56
C ALA A 313 -35.49 -2.11 15.67
N ILE A 314 -35.12 -0.91 16.12
CA ILE A 314 -34.10 -0.04 15.52
C ILE A 314 -33.13 0.33 16.64
N ILE A 315 -31.85 0.24 16.32
CA ILE A 315 -30.77 0.64 17.22
C ILE A 315 -30.30 2.02 16.84
N LEU A 316 -30.26 2.88 17.86
CA LEU A 316 -29.80 4.25 17.81
C LEU A 316 -28.46 4.34 18.55
N THR A 317 -27.59 5.23 18.10
CA THR A 317 -26.28 5.46 18.71
C THR A 317 -26.18 6.90 19.15
N ILE A 318 -25.88 7.15 20.41
CA ILE A 318 -25.60 8.50 20.87
C ILE A 318 -24.17 8.90 20.51
N LEU A 319 -24.00 10.17 20.15
CA LEU A 319 -22.72 10.87 20.06
C LEU A 319 -22.66 11.85 21.21
N LYS A 320 -21.55 11.88 21.94
CA LYS A 320 -21.36 12.82 23.04
C LYS A 320 -20.98 14.21 22.53
N ASP A 321 -21.86 15.17 22.76
CA ASP A 321 -21.79 16.60 22.41
C ASP A 321 -22.81 17.32 23.32
N ASP A 322 -22.42 17.50 24.58
CA ASP A 322 -23.32 17.90 25.68
C ASP A 322 -23.74 19.39 25.62
N ASP A 323 -22.98 20.24 24.93
CA ASP A 323 -23.31 21.66 24.72
C ASP A 323 -23.81 21.99 23.30
N SER A 324 -23.92 20.97 22.44
CA SER A 324 -24.70 21.00 21.19
C SER A 324 -24.17 21.96 20.13
N ASP A 325 -22.86 22.03 19.99
CA ASP A 325 -22.21 22.89 19.02
C ASP A 325 -21.64 22.12 17.81
N ASN A 326 -21.83 20.79 17.79
CA ASN A 326 -21.35 19.82 16.79
C ASN A 326 -19.86 19.48 16.87
N LEU A 327 -19.18 19.85 17.95
CA LEU A 327 -17.92 19.26 18.37
C LEU A 327 -18.22 18.13 19.36
N LEU A 328 -17.43 17.05 19.33
CA LEU A 328 -17.68 15.93 20.25
C LEU A 328 -16.93 16.16 21.57
N ASP A 329 -17.58 15.85 22.69
CA ASP A 329 -17.05 16.05 24.04
C ASP A 329 -15.63 15.47 24.18
N ASP A 330 -15.40 14.27 23.66
CA ASP A 330 -14.12 13.58 23.76
C ASP A 330 -13.01 14.30 22.99
N TRP A 331 -13.34 14.91 21.84
CA TRP A 331 -12.39 15.69 21.04
C TRP A 331 -12.04 17.01 21.73
N GLU A 332 -13.04 17.73 22.23
CA GLU A 332 -12.83 19.00 22.92
C GLU A 332 -12.07 18.81 24.24
N ASN A 333 -12.43 17.78 25.03
CA ASN A 333 -11.71 17.45 26.25
C ASN A 333 -10.28 16.99 25.98
N ASN A 334 -10.01 16.34 24.85
CA ASN A 334 -8.65 15.94 24.49
C ASN A 334 -7.75 17.16 24.25
N TRP A 335 -8.26 18.18 23.55
CA TRP A 335 -7.47 19.34 23.14
C TRP A 335 -7.51 20.50 24.14
N ALA A 336 -8.70 20.88 24.63
CA ALA A 336 -8.89 22.01 25.54
C ALA A 336 -9.15 21.61 27.01
N GLY A 337 -9.41 20.32 27.28
CA GLY A 337 -9.70 19.83 28.64
C GLY A 337 -11.05 20.29 29.20
N ASN A 338 -11.90 20.87 28.35
CA ASN A 338 -13.26 21.32 28.65
C ASN A 338 -14.04 21.55 27.35
N LEU A 339 -15.37 21.72 27.44
CA LEU A 339 -16.27 21.90 26.30
C LEU A 339 -16.48 23.38 25.87
N ASN A 340 -15.93 24.37 26.60
CA ASN A 340 -16.33 25.78 26.40
C ASN A 340 -15.30 26.62 25.65
N ASP A 341 -14.09 26.09 25.47
CA ASP A 341 -12.99 26.83 24.83
C ASP A 341 -13.02 26.64 23.31
N LEU A 342 -13.14 25.39 22.85
CA LEU A 342 -13.38 25.07 21.45
C LEU A 342 -14.88 25.11 21.22
N THR A 343 -15.35 26.03 20.39
CA THR A 343 -16.78 26.16 20.10
C THR A 343 -17.04 26.13 18.60
N ALA A 344 -18.20 25.66 18.16
CA ALA A 344 -18.66 25.71 16.77
C ALA A 344 -20.13 26.20 16.61
N GLU A 345 -20.63 26.99 17.56
CA GLU A 345 -22.01 27.49 17.58
C GLU A 345 -22.42 28.24 16.29
N LEU A 346 -21.53 29.08 15.75
CA LEU A 346 -21.73 29.83 14.50
C LEU A 346 -21.05 29.14 13.31
N GLY A 347 -20.17 28.18 13.57
CA GLY A 347 -19.37 27.44 12.60
C GLY A 347 -18.26 28.30 11.96
N ASN A 348 -17.88 29.40 12.58
CA ASN A 348 -16.82 30.30 12.10
C ASN A 348 -15.82 30.70 13.19
N GLU A 349 -15.90 30.04 14.33
CA GLU A 349 -14.98 30.15 15.45
C GLU A 349 -13.69 29.39 15.11
N ASP A 350 -12.57 30.05 15.38
CA ASP A 350 -11.20 29.64 15.04
C ASP A 350 -10.38 30.02 16.28
N PHE A 351 -10.10 29.04 17.13
CA PHE A 351 -9.61 29.25 18.48
C PHE A 351 -8.17 29.77 18.51
N ASP A 352 -7.31 29.23 17.65
CA ASP A 352 -5.90 29.60 17.59
C ASP A 352 -5.60 30.70 16.56
N GLY A 353 -6.48 30.93 15.59
CA GLY A 353 -6.40 31.99 14.59
C GLY A 353 -5.54 31.66 13.38
N ASP A 354 -5.44 30.39 12.97
CA ASP A 354 -4.64 29.92 11.82
C ASP A 354 -5.39 30.06 10.48
N GLY A 355 -6.72 30.16 10.53
CA GLY A 355 -7.60 30.28 9.36
C GLY A 355 -8.44 29.03 9.05
N LEU A 356 -8.27 27.93 9.79
CA LEU A 356 -9.21 26.83 9.91
C LEU A 356 -10.13 27.09 11.12
N THR A 357 -11.41 26.79 10.97
CA THR A 357 -12.33 26.85 12.11
C THR A 357 -12.24 25.58 12.94
N ASN A 358 -12.59 25.64 14.23
CA ASN A 358 -12.61 24.47 15.12
C ASN A 358 -13.42 23.30 14.51
N LEU A 359 -14.51 23.62 13.80
CA LEU A 359 -15.34 22.65 13.10
C LEU A 359 -14.65 22.01 11.89
N GLU A 360 -13.82 22.76 11.17
CA GLU A 360 -13.04 22.26 10.05
C GLU A 360 -11.93 21.33 10.54
N GLU A 361 -11.21 21.71 11.59
CA GLU A 361 -10.18 20.87 12.22
C GLU A 361 -10.78 19.60 12.83
N PHE A 362 -11.93 19.71 13.50
CA PHE A 362 -12.68 18.54 13.95
C PHE A 362 -13.02 17.62 12.77
N ARG A 363 -13.53 18.16 11.65
CA ARG A 363 -13.82 17.37 10.45
C ARG A 363 -12.58 16.78 9.80
N ILE A 364 -11.44 17.47 9.83
CA ILE A 364 -10.15 16.98 9.33
C ILE A 364 -9.68 15.82 10.21
N SER A 365 -9.75 15.94 11.54
CA SER A 365 -9.39 14.86 12.46
C SER A 365 -10.20 13.57 12.24
N ARG A 366 -11.43 13.72 11.73
CA ARG A 366 -12.38 12.64 11.43
C ARG A 366 -12.36 12.17 9.98
N GLY A 367 -11.63 12.84 9.09
CA GLY A 367 -11.64 12.55 7.64
C GLY A 367 -12.96 12.90 6.94
N THR A 368 -13.77 13.78 7.52
CA THR A 368 -15.09 14.20 6.99
C THR A 368 -15.08 15.60 6.36
N TYR A 369 -13.93 16.26 6.31
CA TYR A 369 -13.78 17.61 5.74
C TYR A 369 -14.06 17.66 4.23
N GLY A 370 -13.67 16.61 3.49
CA GLY A 370 -13.80 16.53 2.03
C GLY A 370 -12.58 17.08 1.29
N GLY A 371 -12.70 17.29 -0.02
CA GLY A 371 -11.65 17.97 -0.81
C GLY A 371 -10.34 17.22 -0.98
N SER A 372 -10.33 15.89 -0.89
CA SER A 372 -9.11 15.04 -0.92
C SER A 372 -8.16 15.21 0.27
N VAL A 373 -8.58 15.90 1.33
CA VAL A 373 -7.83 16.00 2.58
C VAL A 373 -7.95 14.69 3.39
N PRO A 374 -6.84 14.02 3.74
CA PRO A 374 -6.83 12.85 4.61
C PRO A 374 -7.31 13.16 6.03
N ALA A 375 -7.55 12.11 6.82
CA ALA A 375 -7.79 12.27 8.24
C ALA A 375 -6.48 12.54 8.99
N TYR A 376 -6.38 13.65 9.71
CA TYR A 376 -5.23 13.99 10.55
C TYR A 376 -5.67 14.02 12.01
N SER A 377 -5.65 12.86 12.69
CA SER A 377 -6.21 12.74 14.05
C SER A 377 -5.49 13.58 15.11
N GLU A 378 -4.25 13.96 14.84
CA GLU A 378 -3.39 14.72 15.74
C GLU A 378 -3.35 16.23 15.41
N ILE A 379 -4.20 16.71 14.49
CA ILE A 379 -4.35 18.16 14.25
C ILE A 379 -4.88 18.81 15.52
N ASP A 380 -4.15 19.79 16.04
CA ASP A 380 -4.34 20.41 17.35
C ASP A 380 -5.02 21.78 17.21
N PRO A 381 -6.35 21.88 17.45
CA PRO A 381 -7.14 23.12 17.31
C PRO A 381 -6.79 24.22 18.31
N THR A 382 -5.77 23.99 19.14
CA THR A 382 -5.24 24.97 20.08
C THR A 382 -3.91 25.55 19.64
N LYS A 383 -3.38 25.10 18.50
CA LYS A 383 -2.11 25.54 17.94
C LYS A 383 -2.22 25.71 16.43
N LYS A 384 -1.90 26.92 15.98
CA LYS A 384 -1.85 27.24 14.56
C LYS A 384 -0.98 26.33 13.71
N ASP A 385 0.05 25.76 14.32
CA ASP A 385 1.10 24.95 13.72
C ASP A 385 1.22 23.71 14.62
N SER A 386 0.55 22.65 14.20
CA SER A 386 0.32 21.45 14.99
C SER A 386 1.60 20.65 15.21
N ASP A 387 2.47 20.55 14.20
CA ASP A 387 3.72 19.80 14.25
C ASP A 387 4.97 20.63 14.57
N GLY A 388 4.87 21.96 14.51
CA GLY A 388 5.90 22.91 14.90
C GLY A 388 6.94 23.19 13.83
N ASP A 389 6.66 22.96 12.55
CA ASP A 389 7.59 23.17 11.45
C ASP A 389 7.66 24.63 10.95
N THR A 390 6.81 25.51 11.48
CA THR A 390 6.61 26.93 11.16
C THR A 390 5.62 27.26 10.03
N LEU A 391 4.94 26.27 9.46
CA LEU A 391 3.74 26.45 8.64
C LEU A 391 2.49 26.36 9.52
N ASP A 392 1.52 27.24 9.25
CA ASP A 392 0.22 27.13 9.91
C ASP A 392 -0.59 26.00 9.23
N ASP A 393 -1.39 25.22 9.97
CA ASP A 393 -2.14 24.04 9.49
C ASP A 393 -3.02 24.40 8.28
N ALA A 394 -3.68 25.56 8.31
CA ALA A 394 -4.43 26.09 7.18
C ALA A 394 -3.59 26.24 5.89
N GLU A 395 -2.32 26.64 6.02
CA GLU A 395 -1.39 26.80 4.90
C GLU A 395 -0.90 25.45 4.34
N GLU A 396 -0.92 24.40 5.14
CA GLU A 396 -0.54 23.05 4.72
C GLU A 396 -1.70 22.30 4.08
N ILE A 397 -2.91 22.46 4.63
CA ILE A 397 -4.16 21.92 4.09
C ILE A 397 -4.55 22.65 2.79
N SER A 398 -4.34 23.96 2.72
CA SER A 398 -4.69 24.79 1.57
C SER A 398 -3.56 25.74 1.18
N PRO A 399 -2.44 25.20 0.64
CA PRO A 399 -1.27 25.99 0.32
C PRO A 399 -1.54 27.01 -0.78
N THR A 400 -0.87 28.15 -0.66
CA THR A 400 -0.88 29.18 -1.70
C THR A 400 0.34 29.03 -2.61
N GLY A 401 0.18 29.33 -3.90
CA GLY A 401 1.29 29.30 -4.85
C GLY A 401 1.54 27.91 -5.44
N THR A 402 2.79 27.44 -5.40
CA THR A 402 3.24 26.19 -6.05
C THR A 402 3.45 25.03 -5.08
N ARG A 403 3.49 25.27 -3.76
CA ARG A 403 3.64 24.20 -2.76
C ARG A 403 2.44 23.25 -2.84
N PRO A 404 2.65 21.92 -2.89
CA PRO A 404 1.57 20.95 -2.76
C PRO A 404 1.06 20.91 -1.31
N GLN A 405 -0.09 20.27 -1.11
CA GLN A 405 -0.63 20.03 0.22
C GLN A 405 0.33 19.14 1.03
N THR A 406 0.64 19.52 2.26
CA THR A 406 1.48 18.78 3.21
C THR A 406 0.64 18.23 4.36
N ASN A 407 1.26 17.47 5.27
CA ASN A 407 0.61 16.89 6.43
C ASN A 407 0.87 17.78 7.67
N PRO A 408 -0.14 18.49 8.20
CA PRO A 408 0.05 19.43 9.32
C PRO A 408 0.40 18.77 10.66
N THR A 409 0.52 17.45 10.69
CA THR A 409 0.90 16.69 11.88
C THR A 409 2.27 16.05 11.71
N SER A 410 3.01 16.41 10.68
CA SER A 410 4.32 15.87 10.32
C SER A 410 5.18 16.95 9.67
N ALA A 411 6.09 17.52 10.47
CA ALA A 411 6.96 18.63 10.08
C ALA A 411 7.85 18.43 8.84
N ASP A 412 7.88 17.21 8.32
CA ASP A 412 8.60 16.73 7.14
C ASP A 412 7.69 15.66 6.50
N THR A 413 6.90 16.07 5.50
CA THR A 413 5.79 15.26 4.96
C THR A 413 6.29 14.03 4.22
N ASP A 414 7.39 14.13 3.49
CA ASP A 414 7.96 13.00 2.77
C ASP A 414 9.08 12.27 3.53
N SER A 415 9.50 12.78 4.68
CA SER A 415 10.49 12.19 5.58
C SER A 415 11.90 12.10 5.01
N ASP A 416 12.30 13.02 4.12
CA ASP A 416 13.64 13.06 3.53
C ASP A 416 14.69 13.73 4.45
N GLY A 417 14.25 14.45 5.48
CA GLY A 417 15.06 15.19 6.44
C GLY A 417 14.99 16.72 6.31
N LEU A 418 14.22 17.27 5.37
CA LEU A 418 13.89 18.69 5.24
C LEU A 418 12.48 18.96 5.78
N SER A 419 12.28 20.12 6.40
CA SER A 419 10.93 20.48 6.85
C SER A 419 10.10 21.05 5.72
N ASP A 420 8.78 20.89 5.78
CA ASP A 420 7.86 21.37 4.74
C ASP A 420 7.99 22.90 4.53
N ALA A 421 8.26 23.64 5.60
CA ALA A 421 8.55 25.08 5.56
C ALA A 421 9.79 25.48 4.72
N VAL A 422 10.79 24.59 4.61
CA VAL A 422 12.04 24.80 3.86
C VAL A 422 11.85 24.48 2.37
N GLU A 423 10.92 23.58 2.07
CA GLU A 423 10.67 23.00 0.75
C GLU A 423 9.59 23.77 0.00
N THR A 424 9.99 24.89 -0.59
CA THR A 424 9.04 25.85 -1.17
C THR A 424 8.38 25.40 -2.48
N ASN A 425 8.77 24.25 -3.04
CA ASN A 425 8.41 23.75 -4.36
C ASN A 425 8.51 24.82 -5.46
N SER A 426 9.53 25.68 -5.36
CA SER A 426 9.74 26.78 -6.32
C SER A 426 10.59 26.35 -7.51
N GLY A 427 11.28 25.20 -7.42
CA GLY A 427 12.28 24.72 -8.37
C GLY A 427 13.53 25.59 -8.42
N ILE A 428 13.74 26.45 -7.42
CA ILE A 428 14.88 27.37 -7.34
C ILE A 428 15.55 27.19 -5.98
N PHE A 429 16.66 26.46 -5.96
CA PHE A 429 17.50 26.35 -4.77
C PHE A 429 18.17 27.69 -4.44
N ILE A 430 17.95 28.19 -3.22
CA ILE A 430 18.59 29.40 -2.69
C ILE A 430 19.64 29.05 -1.64
N ASP A 431 19.24 28.33 -0.59
CA ASP A 431 20.09 27.80 0.47
C ASP A 431 19.36 26.72 1.28
N ALA A 432 19.99 26.20 2.34
CA ALA A 432 19.43 25.13 3.18
C ALA A 432 18.14 25.51 3.95
N ASN A 433 17.73 26.77 3.99
CA ASN A 433 16.46 27.21 4.57
C ASN A 433 15.42 27.58 3.50
N ASN A 434 15.76 27.40 2.21
CA ASN A 434 14.86 27.54 1.08
C ASN A 434 15.39 26.67 -0.06
N ALA A 435 15.05 25.38 0.05
CA ALA A 435 15.58 24.31 -0.78
C ALA A 435 15.04 24.39 -2.22
N GLY A 436 13.82 24.91 -2.39
CA GLY A 436 13.14 24.93 -3.67
C GLY A 436 12.64 23.56 -4.15
N SER A 437 12.99 22.49 -3.42
CA SER A 437 12.46 21.12 -3.53
C SER A 437 10.98 21.05 -3.16
N ASN A 438 10.38 19.90 -3.46
CA ASN A 438 8.98 19.58 -3.27
C ASN A 438 8.80 18.78 -1.95
N PRO A 439 8.02 19.28 -0.98
CA PRO A 439 7.86 18.67 0.35
C PRO A 439 7.12 17.32 0.38
N THR A 440 6.79 16.77 -0.78
CA THR A 440 6.03 15.53 -0.91
C THR A 440 6.77 14.47 -1.71
N LEU A 441 8.02 14.75 -2.09
CA LEU A 441 8.87 13.90 -2.91
C LEU A 441 10.29 13.88 -2.34
N CYS A 442 10.71 12.71 -1.83
CA CYS A 442 12.06 12.53 -1.31
C CYS A 442 13.21 12.92 -2.27
N ASP A 443 12.96 12.86 -3.58
CA ASP A 443 13.87 13.23 -4.65
C ASP A 443 13.07 14.09 -5.63
N SER A 444 13.25 15.40 -5.54
CA SER A 444 12.43 16.37 -6.24
C SER A 444 12.70 16.46 -7.74
N ASP A 445 13.93 16.21 -8.16
CA ASP A 445 14.35 16.34 -9.57
C ASP A 445 14.52 15.00 -10.31
N GLY A 446 14.45 13.89 -9.58
CA GLY A 446 14.39 12.54 -10.11
C GLY A 446 15.74 11.97 -10.49
N ASP A 447 16.81 12.38 -9.81
CA ASP A 447 18.18 11.88 -10.05
C ASP A 447 18.68 10.84 -9.03
N PHE A 448 17.79 10.37 -8.18
CA PHE A 448 17.94 9.36 -7.13
C PHE A 448 18.64 9.82 -5.85
N ALA A 449 19.22 11.02 -5.80
CA ALA A 449 19.68 11.61 -4.54
C ALA A 449 18.49 12.22 -3.79
N THR A 450 18.47 12.08 -2.46
CA THR A 450 17.41 12.73 -1.66
C THR A 450 17.71 14.22 -1.48
N ASP A 451 16.69 15.06 -1.36
CA ASP A 451 16.87 16.52 -1.36
C ASP A 451 17.75 16.97 -0.18
N PHE A 452 17.54 16.41 1.02
CA PHE A 452 18.44 16.61 2.17
C PHE A 452 19.90 16.21 1.87
N TRP A 453 20.10 15.05 1.22
CA TRP A 453 21.43 14.56 0.90
C TRP A 453 22.14 15.49 -0.09
N GLU A 454 21.41 16.02 -1.04
CA GLU A 454 21.91 16.97 -2.02
C GLU A 454 22.43 18.26 -1.39
N ILE A 455 21.61 18.88 -0.54
CA ILE A 455 21.96 20.13 0.14
C ILE A 455 23.20 19.93 1.02
N THR A 456 23.22 18.86 1.82
CA THR A 456 24.34 18.57 2.73
C THR A 456 25.65 18.24 1.99
N HIS A 457 25.58 17.85 0.72
CA HIS A 457 26.72 17.52 -0.12
C HIS A 457 26.98 18.52 -1.25
N ASN A 458 26.46 19.75 -1.14
CA ASN A 458 26.68 20.87 -2.05
C ASN A 458 26.23 20.61 -3.49
N SER A 459 25.11 19.89 -3.66
CA SER A 459 24.41 19.75 -4.93
C SER A 459 23.07 20.51 -4.87
N ASN A 460 22.21 20.35 -5.88
CA ASN A 460 21.03 21.20 -6.05
C ASN A 460 19.78 20.31 -6.22
N PRO A 461 18.87 20.28 -5.23
CA PRO A 461 17.69 19.39 -5.20
C PRO A 461 16.58 19.75 -6.19
N SER A 462 16.93 20.45 -7.25
CA SER A 462 15.99 20.92 -8.28
C SER A 462 16.65 20.92 -9.66
N ASP A 463 17.83 20.31 -9.81
CA ASP A 463 18.57 20.17 -11.05
C ASP A 463 19.24 18.80 -11.14
N ALA A 464 18.58 17.86 -11.82
CA ALA A 464 19.00 16.47 -11.99
C ALA A 464 20.39 16.25 -12.65
N ASN A 465 21.08 17.33 -13.04
CA ASN A 465 22.47 17.32 -13.54
C ASN A 465 23.49 17.73 -12.45
N SER A 466 23.03 18.15 -11.28
CA SER A 466 23.81 18.60 -10.15
C SER A 466 23.80 17.51 -9.09
N ARG A 467 24.63 16.48 -9.29
CA ARG A 467 24.66 15.30 -8.42
C ARG A 467 25.74 15.34 -7.36
N PRO A 468 25.48 14.86 -6.14
CA PRO A 468 26.52 14.54 -5.17
C PRO A 468 27.50 13.49 -5.70
N ALA A 469 28.79 13.70 -5.48
CA ALA A 469 29.78 12.66 -5.71
C ALA A 469 29.76 11.64 -4.55
N PRO A 470 30.13 10.37 -4.79
CA PRO A 470 30.21 9.38 -3.72
C PRO A 470 31.20 9.80 -2.62
N ILE A 471 30.86 9.50 -1.36
CA ILE A 471 31.68 9.87 -0.20
C ILE A 471 32.53 8.70 0.28
N GLY A 472 33.77 8.99 0.66
CA GLY A 472 34.70 7.99 1.17
C GLY A 472 35.47 7.27 0.07
N ALA A 473 36.24 6.25 0.43
CA ALA A 473 37.07 5.49 -0.49
C ALA A 473 36.25 4.40 -1.20
N VAL A 474 35.24 4.83 -1.96
CA VAL A 474 34.35 3.97 -2.74
C VAL A 474 34.47 4.21 -4.24
N ALA A 475 34.11 3.20 -5.03
CA ALA A 475 33.92 3.32 -6.48
C ALA A 475 32.88 2.32 -6.97
N ILE A 476 32.18 2.65 -8.06
CA ILE A 476 31.37 1.71 -8.83
C ILE A 476 32.21 1.22 -10.00
N VAL A 477 32.30 -0.10 -10.19
CA VAL A 477 33.09 -0.69 -11.27
C VAL A 477 32.25 -1.65 -12.09
N PRO A 478 32.09 -1.39 -13.41
CA PRO A 478 31.39 -2.29 -14.30
C PRO A 478 32.08 -3.65 -14.40
N ILE A 479 31.28 -4.71 -14.50
CA ILE A 479 31.73 -6.08 -14.74
C ILE A 479 31.38 -6.43 -16.18
N THR A 480 32.42 -6.59 -17.01
CA THR A 480 32.28 -6.94 -18.43
C THR A 480 32.77 -8.36 -18.74
N ASP A 481 33.54 -8.97 -17.86
CA ASP A 481 34.05 -10.34 -17.96
C ASP A 481 34.65 -10.83 -16.62
N ASP A 482 35.07 -12.09 -16.54
CA ASP A 482 35.65 -12.67 -15.32
C ASP A 482 36.85 -11.87 -14.78
N ALA A 483 37.66 -11.28 -15.66
CA ALA A 483 38.84 -10.53 -15.26
C ALA A 483 38.46 -9.18 -14.63
N SER A 484 37.43 -8.52 -15.13
CA SER A 484 36.94 -7.24 -14.63
C SER A 484 36.43 -7.30 -13.19
N THR A 485 36.03 -8.48 -12.69
CA THR A 485 35.67 -8.71 -11.28
C THR A 485 36.84 -8.47 -10.30
N GLY A 486 38.07 -8.51 -10.82
CA GLY A 486 39.29 -8.45 -10.03
C GLY A 486 39.50 -9.63 -9.08
N LEU A 487 38.73 -10.71 -9.24
CA LEU A 487 38.88 -11.96 -8.49
C LEU A 487 40.07 -12.74 -9.03
N ASP A 488 41.01 -13.08 -8.15
CA ASP A 488 42.22 -13.83 -8.48
C ASP A 488 42.53 -14.81 -7.32
N PRO A 489 42.76 -16.11 -7.61
CA PRO A 489 43.02 -17.14 -6.59
C PRO A 489 44.38 -16.98 -5.88
N SER A 490 45.26 -16.10 -6.37
CA SER A 490 46.52 -15.75 -5.70
C SER A 490 46.35 -14.73 -4.57
N LYS A 491 45.19 -14.07 -4.47
CA LYS A 491 44.87 -13.12 -3.41
C LYS A 491 44.38 -13.80 -2.15
N ILE A 492 44.42 -13.06 -1.05
CA ILE A 492 43.96 -13.52 0.26
C ILE A 492 42.62 -12.84 0.57
N TYR A 493 41.55 -13.62 0.55
CA TYR A 493 40.22 -13.19 0.97
C TYR A 493 39.96 -13.60 2.41
N THR A 494 39.35 -12.70 3.16
CA THR A 494 38.82 -12.99 4.50
C THR A 494 37.36 -13.44 4.44
N HIS A 495 36.60 -12.90 3.48
CA HIS A 495 35.19 -13.20 3.28
C HIS A 495 34.91 -13.38 1.79
N LEU A 496 34.20 -14.45 1.44
CA LEU A 496 33.72 -14.77 0.09
C LEU A 496 32.30 -15.31 0.24
N VAL A 497 31.31 -14.44 0.03
CA VAL A 497 29.90 -14.72 0.33
C VAL A 497 29.06 -14.57 -0.94
N SER A 498 28.26 -15.56 -1.27
CA SER A 498 27.34 -15.57 -2.39
C SER A 498 25.93 -15.78 -1.88
N GLY A 499 25.01 -14.88 -2.24
CA GLY A 499 23.61 -14.94 -1.83
C GLY A 499 22.92 -16.14 -2.46
N GLY A 500 22.25 -16.93 -1.64
CA GLY A 500 21.44 -18.09 -2.03
C GLY A 500 22.21 -19.39 -2.25
N GLN A 501 23.28 -19.41 -3.05
CA GLN A 501 24.02 -20.64 -3.40
C GLN A 501 25.53 -20.43 -3.49
N PRO A 502 26.34 -21.48 -3.26
CA PRO A 502 27.78 -21.39 -3.46
C PRO A 502 28.13 -21.32 -4.95
N THR A 503 29.20 -20.61 -5.29
CA THR A 503 29.64 -20.46 -6.69
C THR A 503 31.16 -20.35 -6.78
N THR A 504 31.68 -20.43 -8.01
CA THR A 504 33.10 -20.25 -8.29
C THR A 504 33.28 -19.31 -9.47
N VAL A 505 34.06 -18.24 -9.29
CA VAL A 505 34.42 -17.30 -10.36
C VAL A 505 35.94 -17.18 -10.41
N ASN A 506 36.53 -17.37 -11.60
CA ASN A 506 37.98 -17.36 -11.82
C ASN A 506 38.78 -18.24 -10.81
N GLY A 507 38.22 -19.37 -10.38
CA GLY A 507 38.85 -20.27 -9.40
C GLY A 507 38.78 -19.81 -7.94
N VAL A 508 38.09 -18.71 -7.64
CA VAL A 508 37.77 -18.23 -6.29
C VAL A 508 36.38 -18.77 -5.90
N ASN A 509 36.30 -19.47 -4.77
CA ASN A 509 35.07 -20.12 -4.30
C ASN A 509 34.34 -19.25 -3.28
N PHE A 510 33.05 -19.01 -3.49
CA PHE A 510 32.19 -18.28 -2.58
C PHE A 510 31.31 -19.25 -1.80
N ASP A 511 31.20 -19.01 -0.48
CA ASP A 511 30.29 -19.73 0.39
C ASP A 511 28.88 -19.16 0.27
N ALA A 512 27.87 -20.04 0.36
CA ALA A 512 26.49 -19.61 0.31
C ALA A 512 26.11 -18.78 1.53
N LEU A 513 25.16 -17.87 1.35
CA LEU A 513 24.40 -17.21 2.40
C LEU A 513 22.93 -17.41 2.11
N ASP A 514 22.20 -18.05 3.01
CA ASP A 514 20.76 -18.29 2.85
C ASP A 514 20.02 -18.09 4.18
N VAL A 515 18.71 -18.31 4.17
CA VAL A 515 17.84 -18.15 5.36
C VAL A 515 18.17 -19.10 6.52
N ALA A 516 18.94 -20.16 6.26
CA ALA A 516 19.30 -21.20 7.22
C ALA A 516 20.83 -21.30 7.45
N PHE A 517 21.64 -20.70 6.60
CA PHE A 517 23.09 -20.82 6.60
C PHE A 517 23.77 -19.46 6.39
N SER A 518 24.73 -19.17 7.27
CA SER A 518 25.65 -18.05 7.10
C SER A 518 27.08 -18.55 7.30
N PRO A 519 28.07 -18.04 6.53
CA PRO A 519 29.47 -18.31 6.77
C PRO A 519 29.88 -17.96 8.21
N ALA A 520 30.82 -18.71 8.80
CA ALA A 520 31.12 -18.64 10.23
C ALA A 520 31.50 -17.24 10.75
N ASP A 521 32.14 -16.43 9.90
CA ASP A 521 32.63 -15.10 10.23
C ASP A 521 31.71 -13.98 9.70
N PHE A 522 30.49 -14.33 9.28
CA PHE A 522 29.54 -13.42 8.64
C PHE A 522 28.16 -13.51 9.29
N ILE A 523 27.67 -12.39 9.80
CA ILE A 523 26.32 -12.29 10.36
C ILE A 523 25.45 -11.46 9.41
N TRP A 524 24.24 -11.93 9.18
CA TRP A 524 23.17 -11.25 8.45
C TRP A 524 22.01 -11.04 9.43
N GLU A 525 21.38 -9.87 9.41
CA GLU A 525 20.12 -9.58 10.12
C GLU A 525 19.17 -8.77 9.24
N THR A 526 17.86 -8.87 9.49
CA THR A 526 16.81 -8.07 8.83
C THR A 526 15.88 -7.44 9.86
N ALA A 527 15.41 -6.23 9.60
CA ALA A 527 14.41 -5.56 10.43
C ALA A 527 13.51 -4.64 9.56
N PRO A 528 12.20 -4.53 9.85
CA PRO A 528 11.39 -5.37 10.74
C PRO A 528 11.02 -6.74 10.13
N SER A 529 11.49 -7.00 8.92
CA SER A 529 11.04 -8.08 8.05
C SER A 529 11.85 -9.38 8.22
N THR A 530 11.34 -10.48 7.66
CA THR A 530 11.97 -11.80 7.73
C THR A 530 13.08 -11.99 6.70
N MET A 531 14.09 -12.78 7.01
CA MET A 531 15.11 -13.17 6.03
C MET A 531 14.48 -13.94 4.85
N SER A 532 14.95 -13.68 3.62
CA SER A 532 14.46 -14.38 2.42
C SER A 532 15.54 -14.50 1.36
N GLN A 533 15.26 -15.34 0.36
CA GLN A 533 16.20 -15.62 -0.72
C GLN A 533 15.53 -15.96 -2.04
N VAL A 534 16.27 -15.74 -3.12
CA VAL A 534 15.94 -16.15 -4.48
C VAL A 534 17.12 -16.94 -5.04
N LEU A 535 16.83 -18.06 -5.70
CA LEU A 535 17.83 -18.96 -6.25
C LEU A 535 17.72 -19.02 -7.77
N ASN A 536 18.85 -18.87 -8.47
CA ASN A 536 19.02 -19.06 -9.91
C ASN A 536 17.92 -18.38 -10.76
N ASN A 537 17.66 -17.12 -10.48
CA ASN A 537 16.67 -16.31 -11.17
C ASN A 537 17.26 -14.93 -11.50
N ASN A 538 17.31 -14.62 -12.79
CA ASN A 538 17.83 -13.34 -13.26
C ASN A 538 16.81 -12.20 -13.13
N GLY A 539 15.52 -12.48 -12.88
CA GLY A 539 14.48 -11.46 -12.97
C GLY A 539 14.43 -10.90 -14.40
N ASP A 540 14.43 -9.58 -14.54
CA ASP A 540 14.48 -8.89 -15.83
C ASP A 540 15.90 -8.76 -16.41
N TRP A 541 16.93 -9.13 -15.64
CA TRP A 541 18.32 -8.91 -16.02
C TRP A 541 18.73 -9.77 -17.23
N ASP A 542 19.18 -9.12 -18.30
CA ASP A 542 19.78 -9.76 -19.47
C ASP A 542 21.29 -9.92 -19.28
N ALA A 543 21.71 -11.04 -18.68
CA ALA A 543 23.11 -11.37 -18.46
C ALA A 543 23.94 -11.42 -19.76
N LEU A 544 23.33 -11.87 -20.87
CA LEU A 544 24.02 -11.90 -22.16
C LEU A 544 24.23 -10.48 -22.71
N GLY A 545 23.20 -9.63 -22.58
CA GLY A 545 23.25 -8.21 -22.93
C GLY A 545 24.23 -7.41 -22.07
N ALA A 546 24.41 -7.80 -20.80
CA ALA A 546 25.42 -7.27 -19.88
C ALA A 546 26.87 -7.61 -20.29
N GLY A 547 27.05 -8.59 -21.19
CA GLY A 547 28.35 -9.07 -21.64
C GLY A 547 29.08 -9.96 -20.64
N VAL A 548 28.43 -10.36 -19.54
CA VAL A 548 29.08 -11.15 -18.49
C VAL A 548 29.25 -12.62 -18.89
N SER A 549 30.18 -13.32 -18.24
CA SER A 549 30.39 -14.74 -18.46
C SER A 549 29.33 -15.60 -17.71
N PRO A 550 29.19 -16.89 -18.04
CA PRO A 550 28.36 -17.81 -17.26
C PRO A 550 28.77 -17.97 -15.79
N ASN A 551 30.05 -17.74 -15.46
CA ASN A 551 30.51 -17.80 -14.07
C ASN A 551 30.00 -16.59 -13.27
N ILE A 552 30.01 -15.41 -13.89
CA ILE A 552 29.47 -14.18 -13.28
C ILE A 552 27.95 -14.25 -13.21
N GLU A 553 27.29 -14.75 -14.25
CA GLU A 553 25.85 -15.00 -14.20
C GLU A 553 25.51 -15.92 -13.02
N ALA A 554 26.25 -17.01 -12.82
CA ALA A 554 26.06 -17.90 -11.68
C ALA A 554 26.29 -17.20 -10.31
N LEU A 555 27.19 -16.22 -10.24
CA LEU A 555 27.41 -15.40 -9.03
C LEU A 555 26.25 -14.43 -8.75
N LEU A 556 25.56 -13.95 -9.78
CA LEU A 556 24.53 -12.90 -9.68
C LEU A 556 23.09 -13.38 -9.92
N ALA A 557 22.91 -14.68 -10.20
CA ALA A 557 21.60 -15.29 -10.41
C ALA A 557 20.87 -15.60 -9.10
N SER A 558 21.58 -15.63 -7.96
CA SER A 558 20.99 -15.87 -6.65
C SER A 558 21.29 -14.69 -5.73
N PHE A 559 20.39 -14.42 -4.78
CA PHE A 559 20.60 -13.37 -3.78
C PHE A 559 19.72 -13.62 -2.57
N THR A 560 20.08 -12.97 -1.49
CA THR A 560 19.29 -12.89 -0.28
C THR A 560 18.72 -11.47 -0.14
N TYR A 561 17.53 -11.36 0.45
CA TYR A 561 16.80 -10.09 0.61
C TYR A 561 15.92 -10.07 1.87
N SER A 562 15.31 -8.92 2.18
CA SER A 562 14.36 -8.76 3.28
C SER A 562 12.92 -9.05 2.81
N GLY A 563 12.25 -10.01 3.44
CA GLY A 563 11.19 -10.87 2.88
C GLY A 563 9.72 -10.50 3.09
N THR A 564 9.38 -9.36 3.67
CA THR A 564 7.99 -8.91 3.79
C THR A 564 7.88 -7.43 3.52
N GLY A 565 7.20 -7.10 2.41
CA GLY A 565 6.77 -5.76 2.07
C GLY A 565 7.85 -4.95 1.33
N PRO A 566 7.57 -4.44 0.13
CA PRO A 566 8.45 -3.52 -0.58
C PRO A 566 8.39 -2.10 0.01
N ASN A 567 8.18 -1.99 1.33
CA ASN A 567 7.86 -0.74 2.00
C ASN A 567 9.14 -0.04 2.49
N PRO A 568 9.15 1.31 2.48
CA PRO A 568 10.19 2.13 3.09
C PRO A 568 10.55 1.72 4.51
N GLY A 569 11.81 1.94 4.91
CA GLY A 569 12.31 1.63 6.25
C GLY A 569 12.71 0.17 6.49
N SER A 570 12.55 -0.72 5.50
CA SER A 570 13.12 -2.07 5.60
C SER A 570 14.66 -2.00 5.58
N SER A 571 15.31 -2.83 6.40
CA SER A 571 16.77 -2.83 6.52
C SER A 571 17.36 -4.22 6.64
N GLN A 572 18.62 -4.32 6.21
CA GLN A 572 19.50 -5.47 6.34
C GLN A 572 20.81 -5.01 6.95
N SER A 573 21.35 -5.81 7.86
CA SER A 573 22.69 -5.58 8.42
C SER A 573 23.59 -6.77 8.14
N PHE A 574 24.81 -6.49 7.72
CA PHE A 574 25.84 -7.48 7.43
C PHE A 574 27.09 -7.18 8.27
N THR A 575 27.48 -8.10 9.14
CA THR A 575 28.70 -7.95 9.96
C THR A 575 29.76 -8.93 9.49
N LEU A 576 30.88 -8.41 8.99
CA LEU A 576 32.10 -9.16 8.74
C LEU A 576 32.92 -9.16 10.03
N SER A 577 33.25 -10.33 10.54
CA SER A 577 33.99 -10.49 11.81
C SER A 577 35.39 -11.05 11.59
N ASN A 578 36.16 -11.20 12.66
CA ASN A 578 37.53 -11.73 12.62
C ASN A 578 38.51 -10.94 11.70
N LEU A 579 38.24 -9.66 11.48
CA LEU A 579 39.17 -8.75 10.82
C LEU A 579 40.38 -8.45 11.73
N THR A 580 41.51 -8.11 11.13
CA THR A 580 42.73 -7.76 11.88
C THR A 580 42.88 -6.24 11.96
N PRO A 581 42.73 -5.62 13.15
CA PRO A 581 42.89 -4.18 13.30
C PRO A 581 44.22 -3.67 12.74
N GLY A 582 44.19 -2.53 12.04
CA GLY A 582 45.33 -1.94 11.34
C GLY A 582 45.64 -2.55 9.97
N THR A 583 44.94 -3.60 9.55
CA THR A 583 45.10 -4.19 8.21
C THR A 583 44.19 -3.47 7.21
N PRO A 584 44.71 -3.07 6.02
CA PRO A 584 43.89 -2.52 4.96
C PRO A 584 43.15 -3.63 4.21
N TYR A 585 41.89 -3.37 3.88
CA TYR A 585 40.99 -4.26 3.17
C TYR A 585 40.34 -3.56 1.96
N ASP A 586 40.00 -4.35 0.94
CA ASP A 586 39.16 -3.95 -0.19
C ASP A 586 37.90 -4.81 -0.17
N LEU A 587 36.79 -4.21 0.25
CA LEU A 587 35.46 -4.80 0.21
C LEU A 587 34.85 -4.58 -1.17
N ARG A 588 34.26 -5.62 -1.76
CA ARG A 588 33.46 -5.53 -2.98
C ARG A 588 32.07 -6.12 -2.75
N ILE A 589 31.05 -5.37 -3.11
CA ILE A 589 29.65 -5.79 -3.11
C ILE A 589 29.21 -5.87 -4.56
N TYR A 590 28.89 -7.06 -5.03
CA TYR A 590 28.53 -7.30 -6.43
C TYR A 590 27.02 -7.17 -6.59
N SER A 591 26.59 -6.54 -7.69
CA SER A 591 25.18 -6.26 -7.94
C SER A 591 24.86 -6.17 -9.44
N ARG A 592 23.56 -6.25 -9.72
CA ARG A 592 22.91 -6.07 -11.03
C ARG A 592 21.45 -5.68 -10.80
N ALA A 593 20.76 -5.25 -11.86
CA ALA A 593 19.33 -4.93 -11.76
C ALA A 593 18.47 -6.18 -11.50
N TRP A 594 17.44 -6.09 -10.67
CA TRP A 594 16.38 -7.11 -10.54
C TRP A 594 15.23 -6.89 -11.49
N ASP A 595 14.72 -5.66 -11.52
CA ASP A 595 13.71 -5.18 -12.45
C ASP A 595 14.25 -4.00 -13.27
N THR A 596 13.62 -3.75 -14.42
CA THR A 596 13.98 -2.60 -15.27
C THR A 596 12.98 -1.45 -15.15
N GLU A 597 11.92 -1.62 -14.36
CA GLU A 597 10.81 -0.68 -14.13
C GLU A 597 10.71 -0.31 -12.63
N GLY A 598 9.80 0.58 -12.23
CA GLY A 598 9.60 0.93 -10.81
C GLY A 598 10.57 1.95 -10.22
N SER A 599 10.72 1.96 -8.89
CA SER A 599 11.45 3.01 -8.14
C SER A 599 12.98 2.97 -8.30
N GLY A 600 13.52 1.93 -8.91
CA GLY A 600 14.98 1.75 -9.02
C GLY A 600 15.63 1.20 -7.76
N ARG A 601 14.84 0.82 -6.75
CA ARG A 601 15.29 0.25 -5.47
C ARG A 601 16.31 1.16 -4.79
N PRO A 602 15.87 2.32 -4.27
CA PRO A 602 16.71 3.24 -3.52
C PRO A 602 17.22 2.59 -2.23
N ILE A 603 18.54 2.58 -2.03
CA ILE A 603 19.19 1.99 -0.85
C ILE A 603 20.20 2.95 -0.22
N ASP A 604 20.03 3.24 1.06
CA ASP A 604 21.07 3.82 1.89
C ASP A 604 22.03 2.73 2.34
N LEU A 605 23.28 2.83 1.91
CA LEU A 605 24.34 1.90 2.25
C LEU A 605 25.33 2.56 3.20
N VAL A 606 25.38 2.10 4.45
CA VAL A 606 26.19 2.69 5.52
C VAL A 606 27.22 1.69 6.03
N PHE A 607 28.50 2.06 5.91
CA PHE A 607 29.65 1.29 6.40
C PHE A 607 30.10 1.81 7.76
N THR A 608 30.16 0.94 8.78
CA THR A 608 30.66 1.28 10.12
C THR A 608 31.90 0.44 10.43
N ASN A 609 33.04 1.12 10.56
CA ASN A 609 34.36 0.57 10.84
C ASN A 609 34.91 1.20 12.14
N GLY A 610 34.56 0.61 13.28
CA GLY A 610 34.89 1.20 14.59
C GLY A 610 34.17 2.53 14.80
N ASP A 611 34.92 3.60 15.05
CA ASP A 611 34.35 4.94 15.27
C ASP A 611 34.07 5.69 13.94
N GLN A 612 34.42 5.09 12.80
CA GLN A 612 34.18 5.67 11.48
C GLN A 612 32.90 5.12 10.87
N THR A 613 31.99 6.02 10.47
CA THR A 613 30.81 5.71 9.65
C THR A 613 30.92 6.42 8.30
N VAL A 614 30.61 5.72 7.22
CA VAL A 614 30.61 6.25 5.85
C VAL A 614 29.33 5.82 5.15
N GLN A 615 28.52 6.78 4.74
CA GLN A 615 27.44 6.59 3.78
C GLN A 615 27.92 7.18 2.45
N PRO A 616 28.12 6.38 1.39
CA PRO A 616 28.66 6.95 0.16
C PRO A 616 27.61 7.63 -0.72
N PHE A 617 26.34 7.26 -0.58
CA PHE A 617 25.21 7.75 -1.37
C PHE A 617 24.00 7.98 -0.46
N GLY A 618 23.21 9.02 -0.71
CA GLY A 618 21.83 9.10 -0.22
C GLY A 618 20.94 8.48 -1.28
N SER A 619 20.34 7.32 -1.00
CA SER A 619 19.47 6.59 -1.92
C SER A 619 20.16 6.06 -3.20
N MET A 620 21.07 5.10 -3.07
CA MET A 620 21.69 4.43 -4.23
C MET A 620 20.65 3.63 -5.05
N PRO A 621 20.46 3.89 -6.35
CA PRO A 621 19.47 3.17 -7.17
C PRO A 621 20.00 1.81 -7.63
N LEU A 622 19.83 0.78 -6.80
CA LEU A 622 20.45 -0.54 -7.00
C LEU A 622 20.02 -1.20 -8.33
N ASP A 623 18.77 -0.96 -8.76
CA ASP A 623 18.19 -1.51 -10.00
C ASP A 623 18.39 -0.59 -11.23
N ARG A 624 19.24 0.45 -11.12
CA ARG A 624 19.63 1.32 -12.24
C ARG A 624 21.15 1.29 -12.45
N PRO A 625 21.73 0.11 -12.76
CA PRO A 625 23.18 -0.03 -12.87
C PRO A 625 23.78 0.87 -13.95
N GLY A 626 23.08 1.11 -15.07
CA GLY A 626 23.53 2.01 -16.13
C GLY A 626 23.67 3.47 -15.68
N PHE A 627 22.89 3.88 -14.68
CA PHE A 627 23.03 5.18 -14.03
C PHE A 627 24.31 5.21 -13.17
N LEU A 628 24.54 4.16 -12.38
CA LEU A 628 25.68 4.04 -11.47
C LEU A 628 27.03 3.88 -12.20
N THR A 629 27.04 3.14 -13.31
CA THR A 629 28.23 2.93 -14.15
C THR A 629 28.50 4.08 -15.11
N GLY A 630 27.49 4.94 -15.34
CA GLY A 630 27.53 6.01 -16.33
C GLY A 630 27.41 5.52 -17.79
N SER A 631 27.11 4.23 -18.00
CA SER A 631 26.98 3.67 -19.36
C SER A 631 25.63 3.98 -20.01
N GLY A 632 24.60 4.25 -19.20
CA GLY A 632 23.20 4.33 -19.63
C GLY A 632 22.53 2.98 -19.93
N PHE A 633 23.22 1.85 -19.73
CA PHE A 633 22.68 0.50 -19.97
C PHE A 633 22.26 -0.17 -18.66
N ASN A 634 20.95 -0.33 -18.44
CA ASN A 634 20.40 -0.90 -17.20
C ASN A 634 20.62 -2.42 -17.02
N ASN A 635 21.25 -3.09 -17.99
CA ASN A 635 21.67 -4.48 -17.84
C ASN A 635 23.09 -4.63 -17.30
N ASP A 636 23.82 -3.53 -17.06
CA ASP A 636 25.17 -3.62 -16.51
C ASP A 636 25.20 -4.41 -15.19
N ALA A 637 26.21 -5.26 -15.04
CA ALA A 637 26.62 -5.77 -13.74
C ALA A 637 27.76 -4.89 -13.21
N TYR A 638 27.84 -4.73 -11.89
CA TYR A 638 28.89 -3.93 -11.27
C TYR A 638 29.27 -4.49 -9.91
N TYR A 639 30.37 -3.98 -9.36
CA TYR A 639 30.60 -4.03 -7.92
C TYR A 639 30.87 -2.65 -7.36
N LEU A 640 30.38 -2.40 -6.16
CA LEU A 640 30.78 -1.27 -5.33
C LEU A 640 32.02 -1.67 -4.53
N THR A 641 33.06 -0.85 -4.54
CA THR A 641 34.23 -1.02 -3.67
C THR A 641 34.10 -0.17 -2.42
N PHE A 642 34.67 -0.64 -1.32
CA PHE A 642 34.92 0.18 -0.14
C PHE A 642 36.28 -0.21 0.46
N GLN A 643 37.23 0.72 0.40
CA GLN A 643 38.56 0.53 0.97
C GLN A 643 38.62 1.10 2.39
N TYR A 644 39.08 0.28 3.33
CA TYR A 644 39.16 0.68 4.73
C TYR A 644 40.37 0.02 5.41
N THR A 645 40.87 0.67 6.46
CA THR A 645 41.78 0.02 7.41
C THR A 645 40.96 -0.37 8.62
N ALA A 646 40.90 -1.66 8.94
CA ALA A 646 40.07 -2.15 10.03
C ALA A 646 40.47 -1.45 11.35
N GLN A 647 39.54 -0.76 11.99
CA GLN A 647 39.76 -0.14 13.30
C GLN A 647 39.49 -1.13 14.44
N THR A 648 38.57 -2.06 14.18
CA THR A 648 38.19 -3.13 15.10
C THR A 648 38.29 -4.48 14.39
N THR A 649 37.78 -5.54 15.03
CA THR A 649 37.67 -6.86 14.42
C THR A 649 36.44 -7.02 13.52
N GLU A 650 35.63 -5.97 13.38
CA GLU A 650 34.37 -6.00 12.67
C GLU A 650 34.22 -4.83 11.70
N LEU A 651 33.53 -5.10 10.58
CA LEU A 651 32.93 -4.11 9.70
C LEU A 651 31.44 -4.41 9.61
N VAL A 652 30.60 -3.40 9.88
CA VAL A 652 29.15 -3.51 9.73
C VAL A 652 28.70 -2.74 8.50
N ILE A 653 27.87 -3.38 7.67
CA ILE A 653 27.24 -2.79 6.49
C ILE A 653 25.74 -2.78 6.75
N ASN A 654 25.15 -1.61 6.89
CA ASN A 654 23.70 -1.46 6.95
C ASN A 654 23.19 -1.04 5.58
N ALA A 655 22.24 -1.78 5.03
CA ALA A 655 21.54 -1.46 3.80
C ALA A 655 20.07 -1.24 4.15
N ALA A 656 19.58 -0.01 4.01
CA ALA A 656 18.21 0.35 4.33
C ALA A 656 17.52 0.96 3.13
N VAL A 657 16.23 0.70 2.98
CA VAL A 657 15.38 1.49 2.09
C VAL A 657 15.06 2.79 2.84
N PRO A 658 15.35 3.97 2.28
CA PRO A 658 15.02 5.26 2.90
C PRO A 658 13.55 5.28 3.31
N VAL A 659 13.22 5.91 4.44
CA VAL A 659 11.83 5.99 4.93
C VAL A 659 10.93 6.83 4.00
N CYS A 660 11.54 7.79 3.31
CA CYS A 660 10.94 8.64 2.31
C CYS A 660 10.76 7.98 0.93
N ALA A 661 11.31 6.78 0.72
CA ALA A 661 11.33 6.15 -0.59
C ALA A 661 9.90 5.89 -1.10
N PRO A 662 9.69 5.81 -2.43
CA PRO A 662 8.38 5.48 -2.97
C PRO A 662 7.87 4.13 -2.44
N GLY A 663 6.55 4.01 -2.28
CA GLY A 663 5.91 2.74 -1.99
C GLY A 663 6.28 1.69 -3.05
N ASN A 664 6.46 0.45 -2.61
CA ASN A 664 6.95 -0.65 -3.44
C ASN A 664 8.42 -0.58 -3.89
N SER A 665 9.30 0.05 -3.12
CA SER A 665 10.73 0.13 -3.39
C SER A 665 11.56 -1.15 -3.20
N GLY A 666 10.97 -2.21 -2.65
CA GLY A 666 11.66 -3.49 -2.44
C GLY A 666 12.59 -3.47 -1.22
N SER A 667 13.66 -4.25 -1.25
CA SER A 667 14.73 -4.29 -0.22
C SER A 667 16.08 -4.54 -0.87
N PHE A 668 17.18 -4.39 -0.13
CA PHE A 668 18.52 -4.59 -0.68
C PHE A 668 18.76 -6.05 -1.10
N HIS A 669 19.28 -6.25 -2.31
CA HIS A 669 19.65 -7.57 -2.80
C HIS A 669 21.15 -7.80 -2.61
N LEU A 670 21.50 -8.72 -1.71
CA LEU A 670 22.88 -9.16 -1.60
C LEU A 670 23.13 -10.33 -2.55
N TYR A 671 23.64 -10.02 -3.75
CA TYR A 671 24.04 -11.04 -4.73
C TYR A 671 25.33 -11.73 -4.32
N ALA A 672 26.39 -10.95 -4.09
CA ALA A 672 27.65 -11.48 -3.56
C ALA A 672 28.49 -10.38 -2.90
N LEU A 673 29.46 -10.82 -2.10
CA LEU A 673 30.43 -9.97 -1.42
C LEU A 673 31.79 -10.66 -1.35
N SER A 674 32.87 -9.90 -1.58
CA SER A 674 34.24 -10.34 -1.29
C SER A 674 34.96 -9.30 -0.43
N ASN A 675 35.80 -9.73 0.51
CA ASN A 675 36.65 -8.84 1.30
C ASN A 675 38.09 -9.37 1.26
N GLU A 676 38.96 -8.69 0.52
CA GLU A 676 40.37 -9.07 0.36
C GLU A 676 41.29 -8.22 1.22
N ILE A 677 42.40 -8.79 1.68
CA ILE A 677 43.50 -7.99 2.25
C ILE A 677 44.07 -7.15 1.11
N ALA A 678 44.00 -5.82 1.25
CA ALA A 678 44.40 -4.92 0.18
C ALA A 678 45.91 -5.05 -0.09
N SER A 679 46.28 -5.29 -1.35
CA SER A 679 47.67 -5.40 -1.80
C SER A 679 48.18 -4.16 -2.57
N GLY A 680 47.36 -3.10 -2.65
CA GLY A 680 47.57 -1.88 -3.44
C GLY A 680 46.23 -1.32 -3.93
N ALA A 681 46.23 -0.34 -4.85
CA ALA A 681 45.00 0.00 -5.61
C ALA A 681 44.67 -1.15 -6.60
N PRO A 682 43.39 -1.50 -6.81
CA PRO A 682 42.99 -2.60 -7.69
C PRO A 682 43.50 -2.44 -9.12
N LEU A 683 43.69 -3.56 -9.83
CA LEU A 683 44.05 -3.57 -11.25
C LEU A 683 42.98 -2.83 -12.06
N GLY A 684 43.37 -1.75 -12.75
CA GLY A 684 42.49 -0.96 -13.61
C GLY A 684 41.78 0.22 -12.93
N GLN A 685 42.03 0.48 -11.64
CA GLN A 685 41.40 1.58 -10.92
C GLN A 685 42.37 2.73 -10.64
N ILE A 686 41.83 3.95 -10.67
CA ILE A 686 42.47 5.18 -10.21
C ILE A 686 41.59 5.74 -9.08
N LEU A 687 42.03 5.60 -7.84
CA LEU A 687 41.38 6.18 -6.67
C LEU A 687 41.88 7.60 -6.48
N ILE A 688 41.03 8.61 -6.60
CA ILE A 688 41.42 9.98 -6.22
C ILE A 688 41.55 10.03 -4.70
N THR A 689 42.76 10.30 -4.20
CA THR A 689 43.08 10.31 -2.76
C THR A 689 43.06 11.71 -2.17
N ASN A 690 43.23 12.75 -3.01
CA ASN A 690 43.14 14.15 -2.60
C ASN A 690 42.94 15.05 -3.82
N GLN A 691 42.25 16.17 -3.63
CA GLN A 691 42.13 17.22 -4.64
C GLN A 691 42.24 18.61 -4.00
N VAL A 692 43.09 19.47 -4.56
CA VAL A 692 43.35 20.80 -3.98
C VAL A 692 43.65 21.85 -5.05
N PHE A 693 43.00 23.01 -4.92
CA PHE A 693 43.40 24.23 -5.63
C PHE A 693 44.48 24.97 -4.84
N THR A 694 45.57 25.32 -5.53
CA THR A 694 46.67 26.09 -4.93
C THR A 694 46.39 27.59 -5.01
N ALA A 695 47.14 28.39 -4.23
CA ALA A 695 47.09 29.85 -4.29
C ALA A 695 47.51 30.46 -5.65
N ASN A 696 48.03 29.64 -6.58
CA ASN A 696 48.37 30.04 -7.95
C ASN A 696 47.39 29.48 -8.99
N ASP A 697 46.17 29.11 -8.57
CA ASP A 697 45.09 28.56 -9.41
C ASP A 697 45.41 27.23 -10.12
N GLN A 698 46.48 26.53 -9.71
CA GLN A 698 46.75 25.16 -10.16
C GLN A 698 45.82 24.18 -9.43
N TYR A 699 45.37 23.14 -10.12
CA TYR A 699 44.57 22.07 -9.55
C TYR A 699 45.40 20.79 -9.42
N ILE A 700 45.56 20.31 -8.18
CA ILE A 700 46.33 19.12 -7.87
C ILE A 700 45.36 17.99 -7.58
N ILE A 701 45.54 16.87 -8.27
CA ILE A 701 44.79 15.63 -8.05
C ILE A 701 45.80 14.57 -7.63
N ALA A 702 45.79 14.18 -6.35
CA ALA A 702 46.51 13.00 -5.88
C ALA A 702 45.63 11.78 -6.09
N PHE A 703 46.23 10.67 -6.49
CA PHE A 703 45.50 9.44 -6.74
C PHE A 703 46.35 8.22 -6.40
N LYS A 704 45.68 7.07 -6.30
CA LYS A 704 46.30 5.77 -6.15
C LYS A 704 45.81 4.86 -7.26
N ALA A 705 46.73 4.28 -8.01
CA ALA A 705 46.41 3.41 -9.13
C ALA A 705 47.42 2.27 -9.25
N LYS A 706 47.41 1.54 -10.37
CA LYS A 706 48.35 0.45 -10.63
C LYS A 706 49.80 0.96 -10.44
N PRO A 707 50.63 0.30 -9.62
CA PRO A 707 52.00 0.74 -9.38
C PRO A 707 52.84 0.80 -10.65
N GLN A 708 53.68 1.83 -10.74
CA GLN A 708 54.61 2.04 -11.86
C GLN A 708 53.94 2.15 -13.25
N THR A 709 52.68 2.58 -13.31
CA THR A 709 51.92 2.78 -14.54
C THR A 709 51.84 4.26 -14.88
N THR A 710 51.86 4.58 -16.18
CA THR A 710 51.71 5.97 -16.66
C THR A 710 50.28 6.21 -17.09
N TYR A 711 49.72 7.33 -16.65
CA TYR A 711 48.36 7.79 -16.90
C TYR A 711 48.37 9.13 -17.63
N GLN A 712 47.37 9.40 -18.44
CA GLN A 712 47.09 10.69 -19.09
C GLN A 712 46.03 11.47 -18.31
N VAL A 713 46.09 12.80 -18.43
CA VAL A 713 45.06 13.70 -17.92
C VAL A 713 44.34 14.35 -19.08
N THR A 714 43.01 14.23 -19.11
CA THR A 714 42.12 14.85 -20.10
C THR A 714 41.12 15.79 -19.44
N LYS A 715 40.48 16.66 -20.23
CA LYS A 715 39.51 17.67 -19.78
C LYS A 715 38.22 17.66 -20.59
N SER A 716 37.13 18.05 -19.94
CA SER A 716 35.83 18.33 -20.57
C SER A 716 35.18 19.59 -19.98
N SER A 717 34.24 20.19 -20.72
CA SER A 717 33.38 21.28 -20.24
C SER A 717 32.25 20.82 -19.33
N ASP A 718 31.85 19.56 -19.43
CA ASP A 718 30.78 18.92 -18.67
C ASP A 718 31.08 17.42 -18.48
N LEU A 719 30.39 16.76 -17.54
CA LEU A 719 30.61 15.35 -17.22
C LEU A 719 30.20 14.38 -18.33
N ALA A 720 29.27 14.80 -19.20
CA ALA A 720 28.67 13.95 -20.24
C ALA A 720 29.37 14.03 -21.61
N GLY A 721 30.17 15.08 -21.85
CA GLY A 721 30.84 15.35 -23.11
C GLY A 721 32.18 14.65 -23.29
N ASP A 722 32.74 14.78 -24.50
CA ASP A 722 34.01 14.17 -24.86
C ASP A 722 35.17 14.77 -24.04
N PHE A 723 35.92 13.89 -23.38
CA PHE A 723 37.18 14.24 -22.75
C PHE A 723 38.28 14.36 -23.80
N THR A 724 38.91 15.53 -23.86
CA THR A 724 39.98 15.86 -24.80
C THR A 724 41.30 16.06 -24.05
N PRO A 725 42.46 15.87 -24.70
CA PRO A 725 43.74 16.20 -24.08
C PRO A 725 43.77 17.66 -23.58
N LEU A 726 44.48 17.88 -22.47
CA LEU A 726 44.86 19.24 -22.06
C LEU A 726 45.59 19.95 -23.21
N ASP A 727 45.48 21.28 -23.29
CA ASP A 727 46.20 22.08 -24.29
C ASP A 727 47.72 21.89 -24.13
N GLN A 728 48.17 21.70 -22.88
CA GLN A 728 49.46 21.10 -22.56
C GLN A 728 49.27 19.67 -22.04
N PRO A 729 49.57 18.64 -22.86
CA PRO A 729 49.43 17.25 -22.46
C PRO A 729 50.17 16.95 -21.15
N LEU A 730 49.48 16.28 -20.23
CA LEU A 730 50.00 15.90 -18.91
C LEU A 730 49.92 14.39 -18.75
N SER A 731 51.08 13.77 -18.49
CA SER A 731 51.18 12.37 -18.12
C SER A 731 51.78 12.22 -16.72
N VAL A 732 51.27 11.27 -15.94
CA VAL A 732 51.69 11.02 -14.55
C VAL A 732 52.00 9.55 -14.37
N THR A 733 53.18 9.23 -13.85
CA THR A 733 53.55 7.85 -13.50
C THR A 733 53.41 7.65 -12.00
N THR A 734 52.67 6.61 -11.60
CA THR A 734 52.55 6.21 -10.19
C THR A 734 53.86 5.63 -9.65
N ASP A 735 54.08 5.77 -8.34
CA ASP A 735 55.25 5.20 -7.68
C ASP A 735 55.11 3.68 -7.43
N ILE A 736 56.06 3.11 -6.66
CA ILE A 736 56.07 1.68 -6.32
C ILE A 736 54.89 1.24 -5.45
N ASN A 737 54.24 2.17 -4.75
CA ASN A 737 53.07 1.94 -3.92
C ASN A 737 51.75 2.24 -4.66
N GLY A 738 51.84 2.69 -5.92
CA GLY A 738 50.69 3.11 -6.70
C GLY A 738 50.29 4.57 -6.52
N ASP A 739 51.04 5.36 -5.75
CA ASP A 739 50.68 6.75 -5.47
C ASP A 739 51.11 7.66 -6.66
N GLY A 740 50.18 8.47 -7.16
CA GLY A 740 50.35 9.38 -8.29
C GLY A 740 49.83 10.79 -7.97
N GLN A 741 50.34 11.80 -8.70
CA GLN A 741 49.90 13.18 -8.54
C GLN A 741 49.88 13.92 -9.89
N ALA A 742 48.70 14.35 -10.32
CA ALA A 742 48.50 15.24 -11.45
C ALA A 742 48.49 16.70 -10.97
N ILE A 743 49.29 17.57 -11.62
CA ILE A 743 49.31 19.01 -11.35
C ILE A 743 48.88 19.74 -12.62
N ILE A 744 47.62 20.14 -12.64
CA ILE A 744 46.98 20.84 -13.75
C ILE A 744 47.25 22.33 -13.63
N THR A 745 47.65 22.96 -14.72
CA THR A 745 48.07 24.38 -14.72
C THR A 745 46.88 25.34 -14.62
N ALA A 746 47.14 26.56 -14.13
CA ALA A 746 46.15 27.63 -14.02
C ALA A 746 45.45 28.01 -15.34
N ILE A 747 46.10 27.73 -16.48
CA ILE A 747 45.52 27.99 -17.81
C ILE A 747 44.42 26.98 -18.13
N GLU A 748 44.61 25.72 -17.74
CA GLU A 748 43.66 24.64 -17.99
C GLU A 748 42.45 24.70 -17.04
N THR A 749 42.63 25.27 -15.86
CA THR A 749 41.60 25.42 -14.83
C THR A 749 40.78 26.72 -14.96
N ALA A 750 41.12 27.59 -15.91
CA ALA A 750 40.42 28.86 -16.12
C ALA A 750 39.00 28.64 -16.67
N GLY A 751 37.99 29.07 -15.90
CA GLY A 751 36.57 29.02 -16.29
C GLY A 751 35.65 28.57 -15.14
N PRO A 752 34.32 28.66 -15.31
CA PRO A 752 33.37 28.41 -14.23
C PRO A 752 33.18 26.93 -13.87
N LYS A 753 33.35 26.00 -14.82
CA LYS A 753 33.31 24.54 -14.60
C LYS A 753 34.22 23.82 -15.59
N LYS A 754 35.10 22.94 -15.09
CA LYS A 754 35.99 22.08 -15.88
C LYS A 754 36.10 20.73 -15.17
N PHE A 755 35.98 19.66 -15.95
CA PHE A 755 36.10 18.30 -15.47
C PHE A 755 37.42 17.72 -15.96
N PHE A 756 38.11 16.99 -15.08
CA PHE A 756 39.38 16.36 -15.39
C PHE A 756 39.27 14.86 -15.17
N ARG A 757 39.85 14.09 -16.07
CA ARG A 757 39.89 12.63 -16.00
C ARG A 757 41.34 12.17 -16.01
N ILE A 758 41.65 11.17 -15.18
CA ILE A 758 42.92 10.44 -15.21
C ILE A 758 42.62 9.08 -15.85
N GLU A 759 43.38 8.68 -16.86
CA GLU A 759 43.15 7.45 -17.63
C GLU A 759 44.47 6.79 -18.06
N GLU A 760 44.53 5.45 -18.18
CA GLU A 760 45.76 4.70 -18.51
C GLU A 760 46.17 4.85 -19.99
#